data_AF-A0A935EG31-F1
#
_entry.id   AF-A0A935EG31-F1
#
_cell.length_a   1.000
_cell.length_b   1.000
_cell.length_c   1.000
_cell.angle_alpha   90.00
_cell.angle_beta   90.00
_cell.angle_gamma   90.00
#
_symmetry.space_group_name_H-M   'P 1'
#
loop_
_entity.id
_entity.type
_entity.pdbx_description
1 polymer ?
#
loop_
_entity_poly.entity_id
_entity_poly.type
_entity_poly.pdbx_seq_one_letter_code
_entity_poly.pdbx_strand_id
1 'polypeptide(L)'
;MKRVLEKVKDIVEVRPFTHLHDFGADPALTLGGYHFTDITADLMGKWIDRISRVKPGHGAALALAGFRGVGKSHFLAVVGAIVARPELRSNISDTYVSSCTDRLPRRHGSVVFVRRGVGTSLVDELKRAVAELLNVNPGTLSDSLYDFLLRASEHAGETPLVVLIDTAMGRETRVSRDDGLLISEIAEAGETLGIFVGVALDDDISGADGPNSSISAHFTIDYLDQEHLYKIVDTHVFTKSSQQLPLLREIYEYYRQVMPGFRWSEQRFISLYPLHPATVEISPLIRLFVHDFALLGFAAEAGVKILGRPANSLIGLDEVYDNVEARLRSVTELAQTFASFEAIEQQVVAKMPVQQRLHAKLILKGLLMLSLDGQGTTATDIAASMMIFDEQQSSTPAIDVPAILDSFAVALPNAISRIEGSSGPKYCLQVSSRSTATDVLANAIETVTDADIRSCLSRLAAEKFSDVEIGSDVSPCAVEWRGSIRRGIVQWSSASHPGSDWKIKVHYSGDAVTGEDSDIVWRVGELGTDEKDTLRRFYLLQNDQTVRDGLAAGLSTTLHQHSIAAEKIWQRVFLSNSKIVADNVEYSLADDAAAAAHSVSQLFTPVLSEIFTNRYPNHPDFFRNLGEKETAKLIAEFFSPSGTNSGDVQNLAVTFAEPLGLSSEEGGALAPLSAEQLRDVPVVRAAFDGTMPLDGVFSLADIAKRLNARPLGLTREANGWCSLL
;
A
#
# COMPACT_ATOMS: atom_id res chain seq x y z
N MET A 1 7.78 -14.43 -34.18
CA MET A 1 6.61 -13.53 -34.03
C MET A 1 6.16 -13.06 -35.41
N LYS A 2 4.85 -12.95 -35.70
CA LYS A 2 4.40 -12.04 -36.78
C LYS A 2 4.93 -10.65 -36.40
N ARG A 3 5.53 -9.91 -37.34
CA ARG A 3 5.97 -8.53 -37.08
C ARG A 3 4.79 -7.77 -36.48
N VAL A 4 4.92 -7.29 -35.24
CA VAL A 4 4.01 -6.28 -34.70
C VAL A 4 4.25 -5.04 -35.57
N LEU A 5 3.25 -4.70 -36.38
CA LEU A 5 3.35 -3.60 -37.35
C LEU A 5 3.03 -2.27 -36.67
N GLU A 6 2.30 -2.35 -35.56
CA GLU A 6 1.88 -1.28 -34.70
C GLU A 6 3.08 -0.64 -33.99
N LYS A 7 2.96 0.68 -33.81
CA LYS A 7 3.90 1.49 -33.03
C LYS A 7 3.25 1.89 -31.71
N VAL A 8 4.07 2.34 -30.78
CA VAL A 8 3.58 2.81 -29.47
C VAL A 8 2.51 3.90 -29.60
N LYS A 9 2.68 4.82 -30.55
CA LYS A 9 1.68 5.89 -30.85
C LYS A 9 0.31 5.39 -31.31
N ASP A 10 0.22 4.15 -31.78
CA ASP A 10 -1.04 3.57 -32.24
C ASP A 10 -1.86 3.01 -31.05
N ILE A 11 -1.23 2.90 -29.87
CA ILE A 11 -1.79 2.34 -28.63
C ILE A 11 -1.98 3.43 -27.56
N VAL A 12 -0.99 4.32 -27.43
CA VAL A 12 -0.89 5.29 -26.33
C VAL A 12 -0.84 6.72 -26.86
N GLU A 13 -1.65 7.58 -26.23
CA GLU A 13 -1.50 9.03 -26.29
C GLU A 13 -0.65 9.50 -25.10
N VAL A 14 0.45 10.20 -25.39
CA VAL A 14 1.32 10.77 -24.34
C VAL A 14 0.90 12.20 -24.05
N ARG A 15 0.54 12.47 -22.80
CA ARG A 15 0.17 13.80 -22.32
C ARG A 15 1.35 14.46 -21.58
N PRO A 16 1.53 15.79 -21.70
CA PRO A 16 2.54 16.49 -20.94
C PRO A 16 2.18 16.47 -19.45
N PHE A 17 3.20 16.40 -18.60
CA PHE A 17 3.04 16.47 -17.16
C PHE A 17 3.77 17.71 -16.62
N THR A 18 3.04 18.60 -15.94
CA THR A 18 3.61 19.84 -15.41
C THR A 18 4.37 19.53 -14.12
N HIS A 19 5.68 19.74 -14.13
CA HIS A 19 6.49 19.61 -12.93
C HIS A 19 6.44 20.89 -12.08
N LEU A 20 6.03 20.78 -10.82
CA LEU A 20 6.08 21.87 -9.84
C LEU A 20 7.32 21.71 -8.96
N HIS A 21 8.18 22.73 -8.92
CA HIS A 21 9.40 22.71 -8.10
C HIS A 21 9.17 23.14 -6.64
N ASP A 22 8.20 24.03 -6.39
CA ASP A 22 7.77 24.44 -5.05
C ASP A 22 6.24 24.42 -4.98
N PHE A 23 5.69 23.44 -4.24
CA PHE A 23 4.25 23.30 -4.05
C PHE A 23 3.64 24.41 -3.18
N GLY A 24 4.46 25.16 -2.43
CA GLY A 24 4.01 26.29 -1.62
C GLY A 24 3.94 27.61 -2.40
N ALA A 25 4.54 27.69 -3.60
CA ALA A 25 4.65 28.94 -4.34
C ALA A 25 3.32 29.42 -4.92
N ASP A 26 2.50 28.50 -5.46
CA ASP A 26 1.18 28.83 -6.01
C ASP A 26 0.15 27.74 -5.65
N PRO A 27 -0.70 27.98 -4.64
CA PRO A 27 -1.73 27.02 -4.24
C PRO A 27 -2.72 26.62 -5.35
N ALA A 28 -2.99 27.50 -6.32
CA ALA A 28 -3.90 27.21 -7.42
C ALA A 28 -3.26 26.23 -8.42
N LEU A 29 -1.99 26.45 -8.75
CA LEU A 29 -1.23 25.50 -9.59
C LEU A 29 -1.00 24.18 -8.87
N THR A 30 -0.71 24.22 -7.57
CA THR A 30 -0.54 23.02 -6.74
C THR A 30 -1.79 22.15 -6.72
N LEU A 31 -2.98 22.75 -6.53
CA LEU A 31 -4.24 22.03 -6.60
C LEU A 31 -4.56 21.57 -8.03
N GLY A 32 -4.40 22.45 -9.02
CA GLY A 32 -4.71 22.13 -10.43
C GLY A 32 -3.79 21.08 -11.05
N GLY A 33 -2.56 20.94 -10.54
CA GLY A 33 -1.60 19.90 -10.93
C GLY A 33 -1.72 18.60 -10.11
N TYR A 34 -2.63 18.52 -9.14
CA TYR A 34 -2.81 17.32 -8.34
C TYR A 34 -3.80 16.35 -9.00
N HIS A 35 -3.36 15.11 -9.18
CA HIS A 35 -4.18 14.05 -9.76
C HIS A 35 -4.68 13.11 -8.66
N PHE A 36 -5.97 13.22 -8.35
CA PHE A 36 -6.64 12.33 -7.41
C PHE A 36 -6.77 10.92 -7.98
N THR A 37 -6.37 9.93 -7.20
CA THR A 37 -6.69 8.53 -7.40
C THR A 37 -7.69 8.13 -6.32
N ASP A 38 -8.30 6.95 -6.42
CA ASP A 38 -9.10 6.38 -5.32
C ASP A 38 -8.36 6.39 -3.97
N ILE A 39 -7.09 5.97 -3.93
CA ILE A 39 -6.25 6.00 -2.73
C ILE A 39 -6.08 7.42 -2.17
N THR A 40 -5.62 8.37 -3.00
CA THR A 40 -5.36 9.73 -2.51
C THR A 40 -6.64 10.51 -2.23
N ALA A 41 -7.74 10.21 -2.93
CA ALA A 41 -9.05 10.80 -2.68
C ALA A 41 -9.61 10.36 -1.33
N ASP A 42 -9.53 9.06 -0.99
CA ASP A 42 -9.96 8.55 0.32
C ASP A 42 -9.14 9.17 1.45
N LEU A 43 -7.81 9.16 1.34
CA LEU A 43 -6.91 9.80 2.31
C LEU A 43 -7.19 11.31 2.45
N MET A 44 -7.36 12.02 1.34
CA MET A 44 -7.67 13.45 1.36
C MET A 44 -9.02 13.72 2.03
N GLY A 45 -10.05 12.94 1.71
CA GLY A 45 -11.36 13.04 2.33
C GLY A 45 -11.30 12.79 3.84
N LYS A 46 -10.56 11.77 4.27
CA LYS A 46 -10.29 11.47 5.69
C LYS A 46 -9.61 12.65 6.40
N TRP A 47 -8.58 13.25 5.81
CA TRP A 47 -7.85 14.38 6.40
C TRP A 47 -8.73 15.63 6.48
N ILE A 48 -9.45 15.97 5.41
CA ILE A 48 -10.41 17.08 5.38
C ILE A 48 -11.50 16.89 6.45
N ASP A 49 -12.05 15.68 6.57
CA ASP A 49 -13.05 15.35 7.58
C ASP A 49 -12.52 15.53 8.99
N ARG A 50 -11.27 15.12 9.25
CA ARG A 50 -10.62 15.33 10.54
C ARG A 50 -10.42 16.81 10.83
N ILE A 51 -9.91 17.58 9.88
CA ILE A 51 -9.76 19.04 10.00
C ILE A 51 -11.10 19.71 10.31
N SER A 52 -12.19 19.31 9.66
CA SER A 52 -13.53 19.89 9.87
C SER A 52 -14.09 19.66 11.29
N ARG A 53 -13.56 18.67 12.02
CA ARG A 53 -14.01 18.30 13.36
C ARG A 53 -13.16 18.92 14.48
N VAL A 54 -12.02 19.50 14.13
CA VAL A 54 -11.12 20.13 15.10
C VAL A 54 -11.81 21.33 15.76
N LYS A 55 -11.72 21.38 17.09
CA LYS A 55 -12.28 22.42 17.95
C LYS A 55 -11.34 22.68 19.13
N PRO A 56 -11.43 23.82 19.84
CA PRO A 56 -10.67 24.04 21.06
C PRO A 56 -10.82 22.87 22.05
N GLY A 57 -9.70 22.29 22.49
CA GLY A 57 -9.67 21.09 23.36
C GLY A 57 -9.95 19.75 22.66
N HIS A 58 -10.04 19.73 21.33
CA HIS A 58 -10.19 18.54 20.48
C HIS A 58 -9.39 18.74 19.18
N GLY A 59 -8.06 18.72 19.30
CA GLY A 59 -7.16 18.69 18.14
C GLY A 59 -7.07 17.30 17.50
N ALA A 60 -6.28 17.20 16.45
CA ALA A 60 -6.01 15.92 15.78
C ALA A 60 -4.62 15.94 15.15
N ALA A 61 -3.93 14.80 15.18
CA ALA A 61 -2.61 14.65 14.59
C ALA A 61 -2.60 13.46 13.61
N LEU A 62 -2.25 13.74 12.35
CA LEU A 62 -2.15 12.76 11.27
C LEU A 62 -0.75 12.81 10.64
N ALA A 63 -0.22 11.63 10.35
CA ALA A 63 1.08 11.49 9.71
C ALA A 63 0.91 10.72 8.40
N LEU A 64 1.58 11.17 7.34
CA LEU A 64 1.58 10.51 6.05
C LEU A 64 2.95 9.88 5.82
N ALA A 65 3.00 8.55 5.82
CA ALA A 65 4.16 7.74 5.52
C ALA A 65 4.11 7.22 4.07
N GLY A 66 5.24 6.73 3.56
CA GLY A 66 5.35 6.15 2.23
C GLY A 66 6.68 6.47 1.57
N PHE A 67 6.97 5.79 0.47
CA PHE A 67 8.25 5.93 -0.24
C PHE A 67 8.58 7.37 -0.66
N ARG A 68 9.86 7.73 -0.67
CA ARG A 68 10.32 8.92 -1.40
C ARG A 68 9.94 8.81 -2.87
N GLY A 69 9.10 9.70 -3.39
CA GLY A 69 8.56 9.48 -4.74
C GLY A 69 7.08 9.74 -4.84
N VAL A 70 6.34 9.26 -3.85
CA VAL A 70 4.89 9.04 -3.92
C VAL A 70 4.07 10.32 -3.82
N GLY A 71 4.68 11.47 -3.54
CA GLY A 71 3.96 12.75 -3.56
C GLY A 71 3.35 13.15 -2.23
N LYS A 72 3.90 12.69 -1.09
CA LYS A 72 3.52 13.15 0.26
C LYS A 72 3.53 14.68 0.39
N SER A 73 4.62 15.33 -0.04
CA SER A 73 4.75 16.80 -0.04
C SER A 73 3.67 17.49 -0.87
N HIS A 74 3.33 16.93 -2.04
CA HIS A 74 2.25 17.46 -2.88
C HIS A 74 0.88 17.27 -2.20
N PHE A 75 0.64 16.11 -1.57
CA PHE A 75 -0.57 15.85 -0.79
C PHE A 75 -0.75 16.89 0.33
N LEU A 76 0.28 17.12 1.17
CA LEU A 76 0.22 18.10 2.26
C LEU A 76 -0.02 19.51 1.71
N ALA A 77 0.66 19.90 0.63
CA ALA A 77 0.47 21.21 0.02
C ALA A 77 -0.96 21.40 -0.51
N VAL A 78 -1.57 20.35 -1.06
CA VAL A 78 -2.97 20.36 -1.52
C VAL A 78 -3.95 20.46 -0.35
N VAL A 79 -3.73 19.72 0.74
CA VAL A 79 -4.52 19.86 1.99
C VAL A 79 -4.51 21.32 2.44
N GLY A 80 -3.32 21.92 2.54
CA GLY A 80 -3.20 23.32 2.95
C GLY A 80 -3.83 24.30 1.96
N ALA A 81 -3.74 24.06 0.65
CA ALA A 81 -4.41 24.88 -0.36
C ALA A 81 -5.94 24.86 -0.23
N ILE A 82 -6.53 23.67 -0.05
CA ILE A 82 -7.97 23.45 0.12
C ILE A 82 -8.50 24.13 1.39
N VAL A 83 -7.75 24.03 2.49
CA VAL A 83 -8.11 24.65 3.76
C VAL A 83 -7.97 26.17 3.69
N ALA A 84 -6.82 26.66 3.21
CA ALA A 84 -6.51 28.08 3.22
C ALA A 84 -7.40 28.90 2.27
N ARG A 85 -7.80 28.34 1.13
CA ARG A 85 -8.47 29.10 0.05
C ARG A 85 -9.79 28.46 -0.41
N PRO A 86 -10.94 28.85 0.19
CA PRO A 86 -12.25 28.31 -0.17
C PRO A 86 -12.61 28.42 -1.66
N GLU A 87 -12.14 29.48 -2.32
CA GLU A 87 -12.35 29.72 -3.75
C GLU A 87 -11.76 28.63 -4.65
N LEU A 88 -10.67 27.97 -4.21
CA LEU A 88 -10.01 26.92 -4.99
C LEU A 88 -10.78 25.60 -4.96
N ARG A 89 -11.68 25.39 -3.99
CA ARG A 89 -12.44 24.14 -3.83
C ARG A 89 -13.33 23.84 -5.03
N SER A 90 -13.77 24.88 -5.74
CA SER A 90 -14.54 24.75 -6.99
C SER A 90 -13.76 24.12 -8.14
N ASN A 91 -12.42 24.08 -8.06
CA ASN A 91 -11.55 23.49 -9.07
C ASN A 91 -11.18 22.02 -8.77
N ILE A 92 -11.69 21.44 -7.67
CA ILE A 92 -11.44 20.04 -7.33
C ILE A 92 -12.20 19.15 -8.32
N SER A 93 -11.46 18.33 -9.07
CA SER A 93 -12.05 17.44 -10.08
C SER A 93 -12.73 16.20 -9.49
N ASP A 94 -12.26 15.76 -8.31
CA ASP A 94 -12.80 14.57 -7.64
C ASP A 94 -14.06 14.89 -6.82
N THR A 95 -15.17 14.21 -7.15
CA THR A 95 -16.47 14.43 -6.51
C THR A 95 -16.50 14.05 -5.03
N TYR A 96 -15.78 13.02 -4.62
CA TYR A 96 -15.75 12.59 -3.22
C TYR A 96 -15.02 13.64 -2.38
N VAL A 97 -13.81 14.03 -2.80
CA VAL A 97 -13.03 15.08 -2.13
C VAL A 97 -13.81 16.39 -2.11
N SER A 98 -14.42 16.79 -3.24
CA SER A 98 -15.26 18.00 -3.30
C SER A 98 -16.37 17.97 -2.23
N SER A 99 -17.07 16.84 -2.07
CA SER A 99 -18.13 16.70 -1.06
C SER A 99 -17.62 16.78 0.38
N CYS A 100 -16.40 16.30 0.65
CA CYS A 100 -15.76 16.46 1.96
C CYS A 100 -15.44 17.93 2.26
N THR A 101 -15.04 18.72 1.25
CA THR A 101 -14.72 20.14 1.44
C THR A 101 -15.90 21.02 1.81
N ASP A 102 -17.14 20.58 1.53
CA ASP A 102 -18.36 21.30 1.93
C ASP A 102 -18.52 21.41 3.45
N ARG A 103 -17.85 20.52 4.21
CA ARG A 103 -17.85 20.52 5.67
C ARG A 103 -16.87 21.54 6.26
N LEU A 104 -15.94 22.05 5.45
CA LEU A 104 -14.99 23.08 5.89
C LEU A 104 -15.66 24.47 5.90
N PRO A 105 -15.25 25.38 6.81
CA PRO A 105 -15.72 26.75 6.79
C PRO A 105 -15.50 27.43 5.44
N ARG A 106 -16.43 28.32 5.05
CA ARG A 106 -16.31 29.14 3.82
C ARG A 106 -15.33 30.32 3.96
N ARG A 107 -14.67 30.46 5.10
CA ARG A 107 -13.64 31.47 5.37
C ARG A 107 -12.26 30.88 5.09
N HIS A 108 -11.30 31.74 4.75
CA HIS A 108 -9.89 31.36 4.65
C HIS A 108 -9.42 30.75 5.98
N GLY A 109 -8.93 29.51 5.92
CA GLY A 109 -8.36 28.83 7.09
C GLY A 109 -6.94 29.30 7.37
N SER A 110 -6.54 29.25 8.64
CA SER A 110 -5.17 29.55 9.05
C SER A 110 -4.30 28.29 8.89
N VAL A 111 -3.35 28.34 7.96
CA VAL A 111 -2.43 27.22 7.69
C VAL A 111 -0.99 27.67 7.95
N VAL A 112 -0.26 26.92 8.76
CA VAL A 112 1.15 27.10 9.07
C VAL A 112 1.93 26.00 8.36
N PHE A 113 2.76 26.38 7.37
CA PHE A 113 3.64 25.44 6.68
C PHE A 113 5.04 25.48 7.28
N VAL A 114 5.43 24.40 7.95
CA VAL A 114 6.75 24.24 8.56
C VAL A 114 7.66 23.49 7.58
N ARG A 115 8.70 24.19 7.10
CA ARG A 115 9.71 23.63 6.21
C ARG A 115 10.85 23.03 7.06
N ARG A 116 10.73 21.76 7.44
CA ARG A 116 11.70 21.04 8.30
C ARG A 116 13.07 20.97 7.65
N GLY A 117 14.11 21.43 8.36
CA GLY A 117 15.55 21.38 8.06
C GLY A 117 16.16 22.65 7.41
N VAL A 118 15.40 23.74 7.27
CA VAL A 118 15.89 25.03 6.71
C VAL A 118 16.57 25.87 7.80
N GLY A 119 16.25 25.60 9.06
CA GLY A 119 16.80 26.23 10.25
C GLY A 119 17.64 25.29 11.11
N THR A 120 18.07 25.85 12.23
CA THR A 120 18.90 25.19 13.25
C THR A 120 18.13 24.15 14.06
N SER A 121 16.87 24.44 14.41
CA SER A 121 15.95 23.51 15.09
C SER A 121 14.56 23.53 14.45
N LEU A 122 13.75 22.49 14.68
CA LEU A 122 12.35 22.45 14.23
C LEU A 122 11.50 23.48 14.99
N VAL A 123 11.85 23.80 16.25
CA VAL A 123 11.20 24.91 16.99
C VAL A 123 11.42 26.23 16.26
N ASP A 124 12.65 26.52 15.81
CA ASP A 124 12.95 27.74 15.07
C ASP A 124 12.17 27.82 13.76
N GLU A 125 12.03 26.70 13.06
CA GLU A 125 11.29 26.60 11.80
C GLU A 125 9.79 26.82 12.01
N LEU A 126 9.22 26.18 13.03
CA LEU A 126 7.83 26.38 13.43
C LEU A 126 7.58 27.81 13.89
N LYS A 127 8.47 28.38 14.71
CA LYS A 127 8.38 29.77 15.21
C LYS A 127 8.40 30.77 14.06
N ARG A 128 9.23 30.55 13.03
CA ARG A 128 9.23 31.37 11.81
C ARG A 128 7.92 31.25 11.04
N ALA A 129 7.40 30.03 10.85
CA ALA A 129 6.16 29.79 10.12
C ALA A 129 4.94 30.41 10.85
N VAL A 130 4.89 30.30 12.18
CA VAL A 130 3.86 30.96 13.00
C VAL A 130 3.99 32.48 12.95
N ALA A 131 5.21 33.01 12.99
CA ALA A 131 5.44 34.44 12.87
C ALA A 131 4.98 35.01 11.52
N GLU A 132 5.15 34.24 10.44
CA GLU A 132 4.65 34.57 9.10
C GLU A 132 3.11 34.64 9.08
N LEU A 133 2.42 33.64 9.66
CA LEU A 133 0.96 33.66 9.79
C LEU A 133 0.48 34.89 10.57
N LEU A 134 1.13 35.21 11.68
CA LEU A 134 0.77 36.33 12.55
C LEU A 134 1.24 37.70 12.02
N ASN A 135 2.04 37.72 10.94
CA ASN A 135 2.69 38.91 10.40
C ASN A 135 3.53 39.67 11.45
N VAL A 136 4.30 38.95 12.26
CA VAL A 136 5.19 39.49 13.30
C VAL A 136 6.63 39.03 13.10
N ASN A 137 7.58 39.66 13.80
CA ASN A 137 8.96 39.18 13.80
C ASN A 137 9.09 37.92 14.69
N PRO A 138 9.75 36.84 14.24
CA PRO A 138 9.94 35.62 15.04
C PRO A 138 10.52 35.88 16.44
N GLY A 139 11.40 36.87 16.60
CA GLY A 139 11.99 37.22 17.89
C GLY A 139 11.02 37.80 18.94
N THR A 140 9.80 38.15 18.53
CA THR A 140 8.75 38.68 19.44
C THR A 140 7.85 37.59 20.01
N LEU A 141 7.92 36.37 19.47
CA LEU A 141 7.20 35.22 19.98
C LEU A 141 7.92 34.62 21.19
N SER A 142 7.14 34.04 22.11
CA SER A 142 7.65 33.28 23.26
C SER A 142 8.60 32.17 22.81
N ASP A 143 9.53 31.77 23.68
CA ASP A 143 10.35 30.58 23.46
C ASP A 143 9.63 29.28 23.85
N SER A 144 8.48 29.40 24.53
CA SER A 144 7.58 28.27 24.83
C SER A 144 6.77 27.88 23.60
N LEU A 145 6.88 26.60 23.21
CA LEU A 145 6.11 25.96 22.14
C LEU A 145 4.60 26.20 22.31
N TYR A 146 4.10 25.93 23.52
CA TYR A 146 2.69 26.05 23.84
C TYR A 146 2.19 27.50 23.70
N ASP A 147 2.97 28.49 24.15
CA ASP A 147 2.54 29.89 24.15
C ASP A 147 2.37 30.45 22.74
N PHE A 148 3.32 30.18 21.83
CA PHE A 148 3.21 30.72 20.48
C PHE A 148 2.18 29.95 19.64
N LEU A 149 1.97 28.66 19.89
CA LEU A 149 0.89 27.89 19.26
C LEU A 149 -0.48 28.32 19.77
N LEU A 150 -0.61 28.63 21.07
CA LEU A 150 -1.83 29.20 21.63
C LEU A 150 -2.17 30.53 20.96
N ARG A 151 -1.19 31.44 20.83
CA ARG A 151 -1.39 32.70 20.10
C ARG A 151 -1.80 32.49 18.64
N ALA A 152 -1.24 31.49 17.97
CA ALA A 152 -1.63 31.14 16.61
C ALA A 152 -3.07 30.61 16.54
N SER A 153 -3.47 29.78 17.51
CA SER A 153 -4.83 29.22 17.60
C SER A 153 -5.85 30.33 17.90
N GLU A 154 -5.54 31.24 18.83
CA GLU A 154 -6.35 32.42 19.11
C GLU A 154 -6.52 33.34 17.89
N HIS A 155 -5.47 33.46 17.06
CA HIS A 155 -5.52 34.20 15.80
C HIS A 155 -6.42 33.52 14.76
N ALA A 156 -6.44 32.19 14.70
CA ALA A 156 -7.30 31.43 13.79
C ALA A 156 -8.79 31.53 14.16
N GLY A 157 -9.10 31.82 15.43
CA GLY A 157 -10.44 32.11 15.93
C GLY A 157 -11.41 30.95 15.71
N GLU A 158 -12.48 31.20 14.95
CA GLU A 158 -13.53 30.20 14.65
C GLU A 158 -13.13 29.22 13.52
N THR A 159 -11.96 29.40 12.90
CA THR A 159 -11.43 28.46 11.90
C THR A 159 -10.37 27.57 12.53
N PRO A 160 -10.28 26.28 12.16
CA PRO A 160 -9.24 25.42 12.70
C PRO A 160 -7.87 25.92 12.24
N LEU A 161 -6.92 25.99 13.17
CA LEU A 161 -5.51 26.15 12.84
C LEU A 161 -4.99 24.81 12.31
N VAL A 162 -4.35 24.83 11.15
CA VAL A 162 -3.74 23.65 10.54
C VAL A 162 -2.23 23.87 10.48
N VAL A 163 -1.46 23.01 11.13
CA VAL A 163 0.00 22.99 11.08
C VAL A 163 0.43 21.84 10.21
N LEU A 164 1.14 22.12 9.12
CA LEU A 164 1.64 21.13 8.17
C LEU A 164 3.17 21.13 8.19
N ILE A 165 3.77 19.99 8.53
CA ILE A 165 5.23 19.82 8.63
C ILE A 165 5.70 18.94 7.48
N ASP A 166 6.59 19.47 6.65
CA ASP A 166 7.18 18.77 5.52
C ASP A 166 8.68 19.06 5.43
N THR A 167 9.45 18.11 4.89
CA THR A 167 10.88 18.28 4.66
C THR A 167 11.09 19.20 3.44
N ALA A 168 11.83 20.29 3.61
CA ALA A 168 11.98 21.26 2.52
C ALA A 168 12.69 20.66 1.29
N MET A 169 12.10 20.87 0.11
CA MET A 169 12.65 20.47 -1.17
C MET A 169 13.79 21.40 -1.61
N GLY A 170 14.88 20.85 -2.13
CA GLY A 170 16.02 21.63 -2.66
C GLY A 170 17.30 21.63 -1.81
N ARG A 171 17.43 20.73 -0.83
CA ARG A 171 18.69 20.56 -0.11
C ARG A 171 19.67 19.69 -0.89
N GLU A 172 20.95 20.07 -0.84
CA GLU A 172 22.05 19.21 -1.27
C GLU A 172 22.31 18.06 -0.28
N THR A 173 21.85 18.20 0.98
CA THR A 173 22.11 17.24 2.06
C THR A 173 20.84 16.90 2.85
N ARG A 174 20.80 15.66 3.38
CA ARG A 174 19.70 15.15 4.20
C ARG A 174 19.62 15.85 5.56
N VAL A 175 18.42 15.92 6.14
CA VAL A 175 18.24 16.35 7.52
C VAL A 175 18.68 15.22 8.44
N SER A 176 19.88 15.32 9.01
CA SER A 176 20.42 14.33 9.95
C SER A 176 19.91 14.52 11.38
N ARG A 177 19.05 15.51 11.64
CA ARG A 177 18.53 15.86 12.97
C ARG A 177 17.33 14.97 13.32
N ASP A 178 17.37 14.37 14.52
CA ASP A 178 16.23 13.68 15.11
C ASP A 178 15.26 14.70 15.71
N ASP A 179 14.09 14.82 15.09
CA ASP A 179 13.02 15.74 15.49
C ASP A 179 11.81 15.01 16.08
N GLY A 180 11.86 13.68 16.25
CA GLY A 180 10.68 12.87 16.56
C GLY A 180 9.99 13.26 17.87
N LEU A 181 10.77 13.50 18.94
CA LEU A 181 10.23 13.94 20.23
C LEU A 181 9.50 15.29 20.11
N LEU A 182 10.07 16.24 19.40
CA LEU A 182 9.48 17.56 19.24
C LEU A 182 8.23 17.53 18.36
N ILE A 183 8.20 16.66 17.34
CA ILE A 183 6.99 16.42 16.54
C ILE A 183 5.86 15.89 17.42
N SER A 184 6.17 15.00 18.36
CA SER A 184 5.21 14.50 19.35
C SER A 184 4.76 15.58 20.33
N GLU A 185 5.67 16.43 20.83
CA GLU A 185 5.31 17.59 21.66
C GLU A 185 4.39 18.57 20.92
N ILE A 186 4.61 18.78 19.61
CA ILE A 186 3.73 19.61 18.77
C ILE A 186 2.33 18.97 18.66
N ALA A 187 2.25 17.64 18.52
CA ALA A 187 0.99 16.93 18.45
C ALA A 187 0.20 17.00 19.76
N GLU A 188 0.87 16.80 20.90
CA GLU A 188 0.27 16.91 22.24
C GLU A 188 -0.26 18.33 22.51
N ALA A 189 0.55 19.35 22.17
CA ALA A 189 0.11 20.74 22.24
C ALA A 189 -1.06 20.98 21.29
N GLY A 190 -1.05 20.39 20.09
CA GLY A 190 -2.11 20.53 19.12
C GLY A 190 -3.43 19.91 19.56
N GLU A 191 -3.41 18.73 20.18
CA GLU A 191 -4.58 18.07 20.76
C GLU A 191 -5.25 18.98 21.80
N THR A 192 -4.44 19.55 22.71
CA THR A 192 -4.91 20.43 23.79
C THR A 192 -5.48 21.75 23.24
N LEU A 193 -4.80 22.34 22.25
CA LEU A 193 -5.13 23.67 21.73
C LEU A 193 -6.20 23.65 20.62
N GLY A 194 -6.68 22.48 20.22
CA GLY A 194 -7.63 22.36 19.11
C GLY A 194 -7.00 22.70 17.76
N ILE A 195 -5.79 22.19 17.52
CA ILE A 195 -5.03 22.38 16.29
C ILE A 195 -4.99 21.06 15.53
N PHE A 196 -5.07 21.13 14.20
CA PHE A 196 -4.74 19.99 13.34
C PHE A 196 -3.25 19.97 13.05
N VAL A 197 -2.57 18.85 13.27
CA VAL A 197 -1.15 18.67 12.95
C VAL A 197 -1.02 17.59 11.87
N GLY A 198 -0.56 17.96 10.68
CA GLY A 198 -0.26 17.04 9.58
C GLY A 198 1.25 16.96 9.34
N VAL A 199 1.80 15.76 9.26
CA VAL A 199 3.26 15.57 9.05
C VAL A 199 3.51 14.62 7.89
N ALA A 200 4.42 14.98 6.98
CA ALA A 200 4.99 14.02 6.03
C ALA A 200 6.17 13.31 6.71
N LEU A 201 6.04 12.00 6.91
CA LEU A 201 7.12 11.18 7.43
C LEU A 201 8.02 10.75 6.27
N ASP A 202 9.28 11.18 6.30
CA ASP A 202 10.30 10.62 5.43
C ASP A 202 10.78 9.27 5.98
N ASP A 203 11.25 8.40 5.08
CA ASP A 203 11.83 7.08 5.42
C ASP A 203 13.07 7.16 6.34
N ASP A 204 13.54 8.37 6.66
CA ASP A 204 14.69 8.67 7.51
C ASP A 204 14.34 9.04 8.95
N ILE A 205 13.06 8.97 9.36
CA ILE A 205 12.69 9.00 10.78
C ILE A 205 13.02 7.63 11.38
N SER A 206 14.32 7.42 11.58
CA SER A 206 14.88 6.20 12.12
C SER A 206 14.50 6.04 13.59
N GLY A 207 13.93 4.89 13.94
CA GLY A 207 13.86 4.39 15.31
C GLY A 207 12.51 3.85 15.71
N ALA A 208 12.32 2.55 15.48
CA ALA A 208 11.13 1.84 15.91
C ALA A 208 10.99 1.75 17.44
N ASP A 209 12.01 2.07 18.24
CA ASP A 209 11.95 1.89 19.70
C ASP A 209 12.12 3.15 20.57
N GLY A 210 11.84 4.35 20.05
CA GLY A 210 11.77 5.53 20.94
C GLY A 210 11.14 6.78 20.32
N PRO A 211 11.65 7.28 19.19
CA PRO A 211 11.07 8.44 18.52
C PRO A 211 9.76 8.08 17.79
N ASN A 212 9.68 6.94 17.10
CA ASN A 212 8.44 6.52 16.43
C ASN A 212 7.39 5.92 17.37
N SER A 213 7.75 5.42 18.55
CA SER A 213 6.73 5.07 19.56
C SER A 213 6.02 6.34 20.05
N SER A 214 6.75 7.45 20.19
CA SER A 214 6.14 8.75 20.51
C SER A 214 5.25 9.27 19.37
N ILE A 215 5.69 9.16 18.11
CA ILE A 215 4.86 9.54 16.95
C ILE A 215 3.65 8.60 16.85
N SER A 216 3.82 7.28 16.93
CA SER A 216 2.73 6.30 16.85
C SER A 216 1.74 6.42 18.01
N ALA A 217 2.17 6.94 19.17
CA ALA A 217 1.29 7.20 20.31
C ALA A 217 0.41 8.44 20.11
N HIS A 218 0.90 9.46 19.39
CA HIS A 218 0.20 10.74 19.25
C HIS A 218 -0.40 10.96 17.85
N PHE A 219 0.05 10.23 16.84
CA PHE A 219 -0.40 10.36 15.45
C PHE A 219 -1.15 9.11 15.00
N THR A 220 -2.23 9.33 14.25
CA THR A 220 -2.74 8.31 13.33
C THR A 220 -1.90 8.34 12.05
N ILE A 221 -1.27 7.22 11.70
CA ILE A 221 -0.39 7.12 10.53
C ILE A 221 -1.19 6.56 9.34
N ASP A 222 -1.18 7.32 8.25
CA ASP A 222 -1.69 6.92 6.94
C ASP A 222 -0.52 6.61 6.00
N TYR A 223 -0.68 5.61 5.13
CA TYR A 223 0.37 5.17 4.21
C TYR A 223 0.00 5.49 2.75
N LEU A 224 0.97 6.03 2.00
CA LEU A 224 0.84 6.32 0.57
C LEU A 224 1.82 5.46 -0.23
N ASP A 225 1.29 4.40 -0.83
CA ASP A 225 2.04 3.42 -1.63
C ASP A 225 2.31 3.94 -3.07
N GLN A 226 3.39 3.50 -3.70
CA GLN A 226 3.69 3.75 -5.11
C GLN A 226 2.60 3.29 -6.08
N GLU A 227 1.70 2.39 -5.68
CA GLU A 227 0.63 1.89 -6.56
C GLU A 227 -0.25 2.99 -7.16
N HIS A 228 -0.52 4.07 -6.41
CA HIS A 228 -1.32 5.17 -6.96
C HIS A 228 -0.60 5.86 -8.14
N LEU A 229 0.73 5.81 -8.21
CA LEU A 229 1.49 6.37 -9.33
C LEU A 229 1.18 5.61 -10.63
N TYR A 230 0.86 4.31 -10.57
CA TYR A 230 0.47 3.55 -11.76
C TYR A 230 -0.82 4.10 -12.36
N LYS A 231 -1.79 4.44 -11.51
CA LYS A 231 -3.08 5.02 -11.93
C LYS A 231 -2.88 6.42 -12.54
N ILE A 232 -1.99 7.22 -11.95
CA ILE A 232 -1.65 8.55 -12.50
C ILE A 232 -0.97 8.40 -13.87
N VAL A 233 0.01 7.50 -13.99
CA VAL A 233 0.67 7.22 -15.27
C VAL A 233 -0.34 6.75 -16.31
N ASP A 234 -1.20 5.78 -15.98
CA ASP A 234 -2.21 5.24 -16.89
C ASP A 234 -3.23 6.29 -17.37
N THR A 235 -3.73 7.11 -16.44
CA THR A 235 -4.84 8.03 -16.73
C THR A 235 -4.37 9.37 -17.30
N HIS A 236 -3.25 9.88 -16.79
CA HIS A 236 -2.82 11.26 -17.02
C HIS A 236 -1.54 11.41 -17.85
N VAL A 237 -0.73 10.35 -18.01
CA VAL A 237 0.50 10.41 -18.81
C VAL A 237 0.40 9.56 -20.08
N PHE A 238 0.03 8.29 -19.95
CA PHE A 238 -0.06 7.30 -21.03
C PHE A 238 -1.48 6.81 -21.20
N THR A 239 -2.34 7.68 -21.72
CA THR A 239 -3.74 7.36 -21.95
C THR A 239 -3.87 6.33 -23.07
N LYS A 240 -4.52 5.20 -22.78
CA LYS A 240 -4.64 4.05 -23.69
C LYS A 240 -6.00 4.02 -24.37
N SER A 241 -6.02 3.63 -25.64
CA SER A 241 -7.27 3.32 -26.32
C SER A 241 -7.82 1.98 -25.86
N SER A 242 -9.09 1.93 -25.42
CA SER A 242 -9.74 0.68 -25.00
C SER A 242 -9.75 -0.39 -26.11
N GLN A 243 -9.70 0.03 -27.38
CA GLN A 243 -9.65 -0.88 -28.54
C GLN A 243 -8.31 -1.62 -28.67
N GLN A 244 -7.24 -1.09 -28.05
CA GLN A 244 -5.88 -1.62 -28.15
C GLN A 244 -5.47 -2.46 -26.93
N LEU A 245 -6.38 -2.64 -25.95
CA LEU A 245 -6.13 -3.52 -24.79
C LEU A 245 -5.79 -4.97 -25.19
N PRO A 246 -6.46 -5.62 -26.18
CA PRO A 246 -6.08 -6.96 -26.59
C PRO A 246 -4.63 -7.06 -27.10
N LEU A 247 -4.16 -6.06 -27.85
CA LEU A 247 -2.78 -6.01 -28.34
C LEU A 247 -1.77 -5.90 -27.17
N LEU A 248 -2.09 -5.12 -26.14
CA LEU A 248 -1.25 -5.04 -24.94
C LEU A 248 -1.15 -6.37 -24.20
N ARG A 249 -2.24 -7.14 -24.14
CA ARG A 249 -2.22 -8.51 -23.59
C ARG A 249 -1.31 -9.42 -24.38
N GLU A 250 -1.41 -9.39 -25.71
CA GLU A 250 -0.53 -10.17 -26.59
C GLU A 250 0.96 -9.82 -26.37
N ILE A 251 1.28 -8.52 -26.22
CA ILE A 251 2.64 -8.06 -25.93
C ILE A 251 3.11 -8.57 -24.55
N TYR A 252 2.26 -8.49 -23.53
CA TYR A 252 2.55 -9.00 -22.19
C TYR A 252 2.81 -10.51 -22.19
N GLU A 253 1.92 -11.29 -22.81
CA GLU A 253 2.06 -12.75 -22.91
C GLU A 253 3.34 -13.13 -23.66
N TYR A 254 3.68 -12.37 -24.72
CA TYR A 254 4.94 -12.54 -25.43
C TYR A 254 6.13 -12.37 -24.48
N TYR A 255 6.20 -11.29 -23.71
CA TYR A 255 7.30 -11.08 -22.76
C TYR A 255 7.37 -12.17 -21.68
N ARG A 256 6.23 -12.59 -21.12
CA ARG A 256 6.18 -13.72 -20.16
C ARG A 256 6.69 -15.02 -20.78
N GLN A 257 6.47 -15.24 -22.08
CA GLN A 257 6.96 -16.42 -22.79
C GLN A 257 8.46 -16.37 -23.08
N VAL A 258 8.98 -15.22 -23.53
CA VAL A 258 10.40 -15.09 -23.93
C VAL A 258 11.35 -14.79 -22.77
N MET A 259 10.83 -14.26 -21.65
CA MET A 259 11.59 -13.91 -20.46
C MET A 259 10.95 -14.54 -19.22
N PRO A 260 11.44 -15.72 -18.77
CA PRO A 260 10.95 -16.35 -17.53
C PRO A 260 11.07 -15.45 -16.29
N GLY A 261 12.03 -14.51 -16.28
CA GLY A 261 12.22 -13.53 -15.22
C GLY A 261 11.24 -12.35 -15.20
N PHE A 262 10.36 -12.24 -16.20
CA PHE A 262 9.39 -11.15 -16.27
C PHE A 262 8.28 -11.37 -15.23
N ARG A 263 8.47 -10.80 -14.03
CA ARG A 263 7.67 -11.11 -12.82
C ARG A 263 6.46 -10.20 -12.59
N TRP A 264 6.29 -9.14 -13.36
CA TRP A 264 5.22 -8.16 -13.16
C TRP A 264 3.87 -8.68 -13.68
N SER A 265 2.77 -8.32 -12.99
CA SER A 265 1.43 -8.72 -13.41
C SER A 265 0.99 -8.01 -14.70
N GLU A 266 0.01 -8.60 -15.39
CA GLU A 266 -0.59 -8.03 -16.61
C GLU A 266 -1.15 -6.64 -16.34
N GLN A 267 -1.91 -6.47 -15.24
CA GLN A 267 -2.51 -5.18 -14.88
C GLN A 267 -1.44 -4.10 -14.67
N ARG A 268 -0.35 -4.42 -13.98
CA ARG A 268 0.74 -3.48 -13.72
C ARG A 268 1.47 -3.12 -15.01
N PHE A 269 1.72 -4.10 -15.86
CA PHE A 269 2.29 -3.88 -17.18
C PHE A 269 1.39 -2.97 -18.04
N ILE A 270 0.10 -3.29 -18.14
CA ILE A 270 -0.87 -2.51 -18.92
C ILE A 270 -0.97 -1.09 -18.38
N SER A 271 -1.09 -0.89 -17.07
CA SER A 271 -1.21 0.45 -16.48
C SER A 271 0.00 1.34 -16.83
N LEU A 272 1.20 0.76 -16.81
CA LEU A 272 2.43 1.49 -17.02
C LEU A 272 2.84 1.63 -18.50
N TYR A 273 2.36 0.76 -19.39
CA TYR A 273 2.78 0.76 -20.79
C TYR A 273 2.74 2.17 -21.43
N PRO A 274 3.82 2.61 -22.12
CA PRO A 274 5.01 1.87 -22.54
C PRO A 274 6.17 1.90 -21.54
N LEU A 275 5.95 2.31 -20.29
CA LEU A 275 6.96 2.33 -19.24
C LEU A 275 7.15 0.95 -18.61
N HIS A 276 8.40 0.50 -18.53
CA HIS A 276 8.72 -0.78 -17.93
C HIS A 276 8.52 -0.73 -16.39
N PRO A 277 7.82 -1.68 -15.75
CA PRO A 277 7.50 -1.60 -14.32
C PRO A 277 8.71 -1.41 -13.38
N ALA A 278 9.88 -1.97 -13.72
CA ALA A 278 11.12 -1.77 -12.96
C ALA A 278 11.52 -0.29 -12.82
N THR A 279 11.15 0.60 -13.75
CA THR A 279 11.49 2.03 -13.64
C THR A 279 10.78 2.70 -12.47
N VAL A 280 9.56 2.25 -12.14
CA VAL A 280 8.83 2.76 -10.98
C VAL A 280 9.43 2.20 -9.71
N GLU A 281 9.75 0.89 -9.68
CA GLU A 281 10.36 0.22 -8.53
C GLU A 281 11.70 0.84 -8.10
N ILE A 282 12.51 1.28 -9.06
CA ILE A 282 13.81 1.90 -8.78
C ILE A 282 13.69 3.40 -8.45
N SER A 283 12.56 4.04 -8.74
CA SER A 283 12.40 5.49 -8.60
C SER A 283 12.68 6.03 -7.19
N PRO A 284 12.29 5.36 -6.08
CA PRO A 284 12.63 5.82 -4.74
C PRO A 284 14.13 5.72 -4.45
N LEU A 285 14.77 4.66 -4.95
CA LEU A 285 16.21 4.42 -4.78
C LEU A 285 17.02 5.49 -5.51
N ILE A 286 16.59 5.91 -6.69
CA ILE A 286 17.19 7.05 -7.39
C ILE A 286 17.03 8.33 -6.55
N ARG A 287 15.85 8.58 -5.99
CA ARG A 287 15.58 9.75 -5.13
C ARG A 287 16.42 9.81 -3.86
N LEU A 288 17.01 8.69 -3.42
CA LEU A 288 17.99 8.68 -2.32
C LEU A 288 19.25 9.48 -2.65
N PHE A 289 19.62 9.54 -3.93
CA PHE A 289 20.85 10.15 -4.43
C PHE A 289 20.58 11.40 -5.30
N VAL A 290 19.44 11.44 -6.00
CA VAL A 290 19.04 12.51 -6.90
C VAL A 290 17.67 13.04 -6.47
N HIS A 291 17.68 13.99 -5.53
CA HIS A 291 16.47 14.45 -4.82
C HIS A 291 15.41 15.11 -5.73
N ASP A 292 15.85 15.70 -6.84
CA ASP A 292 15.00 16.37 -7.83
C ASP A 292 14.48 15.42 -8.92
N PHE A 293 14.83 14.12 -8.89
CA PHE A 293 14.29 13.16 -9.84
C PHE A 293 12.77 13.08 -9.71
N ALA A 294 12.01 13.24 -10.79
CA ALA A 294 10.56 13.16 -10.78
C ALA A 294 10.07 12.13 -11.79
N LEU A 295 9.53 11.00 -11.28
CA LEU A 295 9.10 9.88 -12.11
C LEU A 295 8.07 10.27 -13.18
N LEU A 296 7.05 11.07 -12.81
CA LEU A 296 5.99 11.46 -13.74
C LEU A 296 6.50 12.42 -14.83
N GLY A 297 7.41 13.33 -14.48
CA GLY A 297 8.08 14.20 -15.45
C GLY A 297 8.95 13.39 -16.41
N PHE A 298 9.75 12.45 -15.88
CA PHE A 298 10.54 11.52 -16.69
C PHE A 298 9.66 10.70 -17.63
N ALA A 299 8.55 10.14 -17.13
CA ALA A 299 7.62 9.33 -17.93
C ALA A 299 7.02 10.14 -19.09
N ALA A 300 6.58 11.37 -18.85
CA ALA A 300 6.06 12.24 -19.91
C ALA A 300 7.13 12.55 -20.97
N GLU A 301 8.35 12.90 -20.56
CA GLU A 301 9.45 13.21 -21.49
C GLU A 301 9.92 12.00 -22.30
N ALA A 302 10.09 10.85 -21.66
CA ALA A 302 10.48 9.60 -22.31
C ALA A 302 9.35 9.06 -23.20
N GLY A 303 8.10 9.24 -22.78
CA GLY A 303 6.89 8.94 -23.54
C GLY A 303 6.91 9.54 -24.95
N VAL A 304 7.21 10.84 -25.05
CA VAL A 304 7.26 11.53 -26.34
C VAL A 304 8.32 10.91 -27.27
N LYS A 305 9.46 10.46 -26.71
CA LYS A 305 10.56 9.88 -27.48
C LYS A 305 10.26 8.46 -27.99
N ILE A 306 9.43 7.69 -27.28
CA ILE A 306 9.15 6.29 -27.64
C ILE A 306 8.02 6.11 -28.66
N LEU A 307 7.15 7.12 -28.86
CA LEU A 307 5.98 7.06 -29.75
C LEU A 307 6.26 6.48 -31.16
N GLY A 308 7.44 6.73 -31.71
CA GLY A 308 7.83 6.26 -33.06
C GLY A 308 8.33 4.82 -33.14
N ARG A 309 8.59 4.16 -31.99
CA ARG A 309 9.16 2.81 -31.88
C ARG A 309 8.08 1.72 -32.05
N PRO A 310 8.47 0.48 -32.40
CA PRO A 310 7.56 -0.66 -32.40
C PRO A 310 6.80 -0.83 -31.08
N ALA A 311 5.58 -1.34 -31.11
CA ALA A 311 4.76 -1.49 -29.91
C ALA A 311 5.34 -2.46 -28.86
N ASN A 312 6.24 -3.37 -29.24
CA ASN A 312 7.00 -4.21 -28.32
C ASN A 312 8.29 -3.54 -27.80
N SER A 313 8.39 -2.21 -27.84
CA SER A 313 9.45 -1.44 -27.19
C SER A 313 8.95 -0.85 -25.87
N LEU A 314 9.79 -0.82 -24.85
CA LEU A 314 9.49 -0.21 -23.55
C LEU A 314 10.52 0.87 -23.21
N ILE A 315 10.09 1.84 -22.39
CA ILE A 315 10.97 2.78 -21.69
C ILE A 315 11.58 2.00 -20.52
N GLY A 316 12.85 1.65 -20.62
CA GLY A 316 13.56 0.77 -19.68
C GLY A 316 14.45 1.51 -18.68
N LEU A 317 15.17 0.74 -17.87
CA LEU A 317 16.15 1.26 -16.91
C LEU A 317 17.36 1.92 -17.57
N ASP A 318 17.66 1.60 -18.83
CA ASP A 318 18.70 2.24 -19.63
C ASP A 318 18.39 3.72 -19.88
N GLU A 319 17.13 4.04 -20.21
CA GLU A 319 16.69 5.41 -20.43
C GLU A 319 16.61 6.20 -19.12
N VAL A 320 16.24 5.52 -18.02
CA VAL A 320 16.32 6.11 -16.68
C VAL A 320 17.76 6.45 -16.33
N TYR A 321 18.69 5.50 -16.50
CA TYR A 321 20.12 5.72 -16.26
C TYR A 321 20.64 6.92 -17.05
N ASP A 322 20.36 7.00 -18.35
CA ASP A 322 20.82 8.11 -19.20
C ASP A 322 20.25 9.47 -18.76
N ASN A 323 19.07 9.51 -18.15
CA ASN A 323 18.48 10.73 -17.58
C ASN A 323 19.13 11.20 -16.27
N VAL A 324 19.65 10.27 -15.47
CA VAL A 324 20.16 10.56 -14.11
C VAL A 324 21.67 10.45 -13.98
N GLU A 325 22.38 9.88 -14.96
CA GLU A 325 23.82 9.57 -14.89
C GLU A 325 24.65 10.78 -14.45
N ALA A 326 24.49 11.93 -15.12
CA ALA A 326 25.27 13.13 -14.82
C ALA A 326 25.10 13.59 -13.35
N ARG A 327 23.88 13.47 -12.81
CA ARG A 327 23.57 13.81 -11.42
C ARG A 327 24.11 12.75 -10.46
N LEU A 328 23.93 11.47 -10.76
CA LEU A 328 24.51 10.38 -9.95
C LEU A 328 26.03 10.47 -9.86
N ARG A 329 26.73 10.85 -10.95
CA ARG A 329 28.18 11.06 -10.96
C ARG A 329 28.64 12.21 -10.07
N SER A 330 27.77 13.20 -9.82
CA SER A 330 28.07 14.32 -8.91
C SER A 330 27.95 13.95 -7.43
N VAL A 331 27.36 12.78 -7.12
CA VAL A 331 27.18 12.31 -5.75
C VAL A 331 28.48 11.72 -5.23
N THR A 332 29.06 12.36 -4.20
CA THR A 332 30.34 11.95 -3.59
C THR A 332 30.31 10.50 -3.09
N GLU A 333 29.18 10.03 -2.55
CA GLU A 333 29.00 8.65 -2.05
C GLU A 333 29.13 7.58 -3.15
N LEU A 334 28.89 7.96 -4.42
CA LEU A 334 28.94 7.05 -5.57
C LEU A 334 30.26 7.14 -6.34
N ALA A 335 31.22 7.98 -5.91
CA ALA A 335 32.45 8.25 -6.67
C ALA A 335 33.26 6.96 -6.96
N GLN A 336 33.48 6.11 -5.95
CA GLN A 336 34.21 4.84 -6.15
C GLN A 336 33.40 3.83 -6.96
N THR A 337 32.07 3.86 -6.86
CA THR A 337 31.17 3.02 -7.65
C THR A 337 31.30 3.37 -9.14
N PHE A 338 31.31 4.66 -9.48
CA PHE A 338 31.54 5.11 -10.87
C PHE A 338 32.96 4.83 -11.36
N ALA A 339 33.98 4.96 -10.51
CA ALA A 339 35.34 4.55 -10.87
C ALA A 339 35.41 3.05 -11.22
N SER A 340 34.68 2.22 -10.47
CA SER A 340 34.57 0.79 -10.75
C SER A 340 33.78 0.50 -12.03
N PHE A 341 32.68 1.22 -12.24
CA PHE A 341 31.89 1.15 -13.48
C PHE A 341 32.76 1.43 -14.72
N GLU A 342 33.54 2.52 -14.69
CA GLU A 342 34.44 2.89 -15.78
C GLU A 342 35.56 1.86 -16.00
N ALA A 343 36.10 1.31 -14.92
CA ALA A 343 37.09 0.25 -15.00
C ALA A 343 36.53 -1.01 -15.67
N ILE A 344 35.28 -1.42 -15.38
CA ILE A 344 34.62 -2.54 -16.07
C ILE A 344 34.39 -2.23 -17.54
N GLU A 345 33.92 -1.01 -17.84
CA GLU A 345 33.69 -0.57 -19.21
C GLU A 345 34.98 -0.67 -20.05
N GLN A 346 36.12 -0.23 -19.50
CA GLN A 346 37.41 -0.25 -20.19
C GLN A 346 38.07 -1.64 -20.22
N GLN A 347 38.02 -2.39 -19.11
CA GLN A 347 38.78 -3.64 -18.96
C GLN A 347 38.04 -4.85 -19.53
N VAL A 348 36.70 -4.84 -19.51
CA VAL A 348 35.85 -5.96 -19.92
C VAL A 348 35.03 -5.61 -21.15
N VAL A 349 34.13 -4.61 -21.05
CA VAL A 349 33.15 -4.31 -22.13
C VAL A 349 33.87 -3.93 -23.43
N ALA A 350 34.90 -3.08 -23.38
CA ALA A 350 35.65 -2.67 -24.57
C ALA A 350 36.39 -3.84 -25.26
N LYS A 351 36.74 -4.90 -24.52
CA LYS A 351 37.46 -6.07 -25.02
C LYS A 351 36.54 -7.18 -25.53
N MET A 352 35.25 -7.12 -25.21
CA MET A 352 34.27 -8.10 -25.69
C MET A 352 34.08 -8.02 -27.23
N PRO A 353 33.61 -9.11 -27.86
CA PRO A 353 33.23 -9.11 -29.28
C PRO A 353 32.20 -8.01 -29.57
N VAL A 354 32.32 -7.33 -30.72
CA VAL A 354 31.49 -6.17 -31.09
C VAL A 354 29.98 -6.45 -30.94
N GLN A 355 29.55 -7.68 -31.28
CA GLN A 355 28.15 -8.12 -31.18
C GLN A 355 27.61 -8.17 -29.73
N GLN A 356 28.47 -8.34 -28.73
CA GLN A 356 28.10 -8.44 -27.31
C GLN A 356 28.29 -7.12 -26.55
N ARG A 357 29.06 -6.16 -27.08
CA ARG A 357 29.41 -4.92 -26.36
C ARG A 357 28.19 -4.10 -25.93
N LEU A 358 27.17 -4.02 -26.80
CA LEU A 358 25.95 -3.29 -26.47
C LEU A 358 25.23 -3.93 -25.28
N HIS A 359 25.01 -5.25 -25.33
CA HIS A 359 24.38 -6.00 -24.26
C HIS A 359 25.18 -5.92 -22.96
N ALA A 360 26.50 -6.07 -23.03
CA ALA A 360 27.37 -5.93 -21.86
C ALA A 360 27.28 -4.52 -21.24
N LYS A 361 27.20 -3.47 -22.05
CA LYS A 361 26.98 -2.10 -21.54
C LYS A 361 25.60 -1.93 -20.91
N LEU A 362 24.55 -2.51 -21.50
CA LEU A 362 23.20 -2.50 -20.91
C LEU A 362 23.17 -3.26 -19.57
N ILE A 363 23.79 -4.44 -19.50
CA ILE A 363 23.92 -5.23 -18.27
C ILE A 363 24.64 -4.43 -17.19
N LEU A 364 25.72 -3.72 -17.54
CA LEU A 364 26.48 -2.90 -16.59
C LEU A 364 25.65 -1.71 -16.07
N LYS A 365 24.88 -1.03 -16.94
CA LYS A 365 23.93 0.03 -16.52
C LYS A 365 22.86 -0.55 -15.58
N GLY A 366 22.25 -1.66 -15.95
CA GLY A 366 21.25 -2.36 -15.14
C GLY A 366 21.80 -2.77 -13.77
N LEU A 367 23.01 -3.35 -13.75
CA LEU A 367 23.69 -3.72 -12.52
C LEU A 367 23.89 -2.52 -11.59
N LEU A 368 24.37 -1.38 -12.11
CA LEU A 368 24.52 -0.16 -11.30
C LEU A 368 23.18 0.32 -10.73
N MET A 369 22.15 0.45 -11.57
CA MET A 369 20.83 0.93 -11.14
C MET A 369 20.21 0.00 -10.10
N LEU A 370 20.28 -1.31 -10.31
CA LEU A 370 19.73 -2.33 -9.41
C LEU A 370 20.60 -2.58 -8.17
N SER A 371 21.84 -2.05 -8.12
CA SER A 371 22.71 -2.10 -6.93
C SER A 371 22.61 -0.85 -6.05
N LEU A 372 21.77 0.14 -6.40
CA LEU A 372 21.60 1.35 -5.60
C LEU A 372 21.09 1.05 -4.19
N ASP A 373 20.28 0.00 -4.03
CA ASP A 373 19.84 -0.49 -2.70
C ASP A 373 20.90 -1.33 -1.97
N GLY A 374 22.00 -1.67 -2.64
CA GLY A 374 23.09 -2.49 -2.10
C GLY A 374 22.81 -3.98 -2.07
N GLN A 375 21.64 -4.40 -2.52
CA GLN A 375 21.30 -5.79 -2.65
C GLN A 375 21.83 -6.32 -3.98
N GLY A 376 22.27 -7.57 -3.96
CA GLY A 376 22.63 -8.25 -5.20
C GLY A 376 21.37 -8.62 -5.98
N THR A 377 21.46 -8.49 -7.30
CA THR A 377 20.38 -8.85 -8.23
C THR A 377 20.79 -10.06 -9.06
N THR A 378 19.86 -10.96 -9.35
CA THR A 378 20.16 -12.15 -10.17
C THR A 378 20.34 -11.79 -11.63
N ALA A 379 21.04 -12.64 -12.39
CA ALA A 379 21.15 -12.47 -13.85
C ALA A 379 19.79 -12.46 -14.54
N THR A 380 18.85 -13.27 -14.05
CA THR A 380 17.47 -13.36 -14.54
C THR A 380 16.70 -12.06 -14.35
N ASP A 381 16.83 -11.44 -13.18
CA ASP A 381 16.16 -10.16 -12.87
C ASP A 381 16.78 -9.00 -13.67
N ILE A 382 18.11 -9.00 -13.85
CA ILE A 382 18.79 -8.01 -14.70
C ILE A 382 18.32 -8.16 -16.15
N ALA A 383 18.27 -9.38 -16.68
CA ALA A 383 17.81 -9.65 -18.04
C ALA A 383 16.38 -9.15 -18.26
N ALA A 384 15.46 -9.46 -17.33
CA ALA A 384 14.08 -9.01 -17.41
C ALA A 384 13.96 -7.48 -17.29
N SER A 385 14.68 -6.86 -16.34
CA SER A 385 14.59 -5.40 -16.11
C SER A 385 15.24 -4.56 -17.23
N MET A 386 16.20 -5.13 -17.95
CA MET A 386 16.89 -4.51 -19.08
C MET A 386 16.34 -4.96 -20.44
N MET A 387 15.29 -5.80 -20.47
CA MET A 387 14.71 -6.37 -21.69
C MET A 387 15.74 -7.08 -22.59
N ILE A 388 16.65 -7.85 -21.99
CA ILE A 388 17.71 -8.59 -22.70
C ILE A 388 17.27 -10.03 -22.90
N PHE A 389 16.90 -10.37 -24.14
CA PHE A 389 16.55 -11.72 -24.56
C PHE A 389 16.84 -11.90 -26.06
N ASP A 390 16.84 -13.14 -26.52
CA ASP A 390 17.06 -13.44 -27.94
C ASP A 390 15.73 -13.34 -28.72
N GLU A 391 15.56 -12.26 -29.48
CA GLU A 391 14.38 -12.05 -30.34
C GLU A 391 14.32 -13.03 -31.53
N GLN A 392 15.47 -13.58 -31.94
CA GLN A 392 15.60 -14.44 -33.12
C GLN A 392 16.19 -15.76 -32.68
N GLN A 393 15.36 -16.75 -32.33
CA GLN A 393 15.75 -18.16 -32.13
C GLN A 393 16.44 -18.76 -33.39
N SER A 394 17.61 -18.27 -33.75
CA SER A 394 18.34 -18.57 -34.98
C SER A 394 19.83 -18.49 -34.70
N SER A 395 20.48 -19.67 -34.71
CA SER A 395 21.91 -20.01 -34.88
C SER A 395 23.03 -19.15 -34.25
N THR A 396 22.75 -18.01 -33.64
CA THR A 396 23.67 -17.13 -32.93
C THR A 396 23.62 -17.55 -31.46
N PRO A 397 24.75 -17.67 -30.75
CA PRO A 397 24.71 -18.03 -29.33
C PRO A 397 23.90 -16.98 -28.57
N ALA A 398 22.88 -17.44 -27.84
CA ALA A 398 22.07 -16.62 -26.95
C ALA A 398 22.97 -15.80 -26.03
N ILE A 399 22.58 -14.56 -25.73
CA ILE A 399 23.34 -13.68 -24.83
C ILE A 399 23.34 -14.31 -23.44
N ASP A 400 24.50 -14.77 -23.01
CA ASP A 400 24.71 -15.37 -21.69
C ASP A 400 24.96 -14.25 -20.66
N VAL A 401 23.86 -13.72 -20.10
CA VAL A 401 23.90 -12.67 -19.07
C VAL A 401 24.71 -13.13 -17.84
N PRO A 402 24.54 -14.34 -17.29
CA PRO A 402 25.41 -14.87 -16.24
C PRO A 402 26.90 -14.81 -16.59
N ALA A 403 27.31 -15.29 -17.77
CA ALA A 403 28.72 -15.28 -18.14
C ALA A 403 29.31 -13.87 -18.25
N ILE A 404 28.52 -12.89 -18.72
CA ILE A 404 28.94 -11.49 -18.75
C ILE A 404 29.13 -10.95 -17.33
N LEU A 405 28.18 -11.21 -16.43
CA LEU A 405 28.26 -10.76 -15.03
C LEU A 405 29.43 -11.42 -14.29
N ASP A 406 29.67 -12.71 -14.50
CA ASP A 406 30.85 -13.42 -13.98
C ASP A 406 32.14 -12.78 -14.50
N SER A 407 32.19 -12.38 -15.78
CA SER A 407 33.36 -11.69 -16.32
C SER A 407 33.62 -10.34 -15.66
N PHE A 408 32.56 -9.62 -15.25
CA PHE A 408 32.70 -8.38 -14.48
C PHE A 408 33.24 -8.68 -13.08
N ALA A 409 32.66 -9.67 -12.39
CA ALA A 409 33.07 -10.06 -11.04
C ALA A 409 34.52 -10.57 -10.98
N VAL A 410 34.96 -11.32 -12.00
CA VAL A 410 36.36 -11.79 -12.13
C VAL A 410 37.32 -10.63 -12.37
N ALA A 411 36.93 -9.64 -13.19
CA ALA A 411 37.79 -8.51 -13.50
C ALA A 411 37.98 -7.56 -12.30
N LEU A 412 36.92 -7.33 -11.52
CA LEU A 412 36.96 -6.47 -10.33
C LEU A 412 36.27 -7.14 -9.13
N PRO A 413 36.90 -8.13 -8.49
CA PRO A 413 36.30 -8.89 -7.38
C PRO A 413 36.03 -8.04 -6.13
N ASN A 414 36.76 -6.93 -5.96
CA ASN A 414 36.54 -6.00 -4.86
C ASN A 414 35.41 -5.01 -5.12
N ALA A 415 35.02 -4.83 -6.39
CA ALA A 415 33.98 -3.88 -6.78
C ALA A 415 32.64 -4.54 -7.05
N ILE A 416 32.62 -5.83 -7.42
CA ILE A 416 31.41 -6.60 -7.62
C ILE A 416 31.38 -7.77 -6.65
N SER A 417 30.40 -7.76 -5.74
CA SER A 417 30.14 -8.95 -4.94
C SER A 417 29.28 -9.93 -5.73
N ARG A 418 29.64 -11.21 -5.61
CA ARG A 418 28.90 -12.36 -6.14
C ARG A 418 28.54 -13.24 -4.95
N ILE A 419 27.25 -13.33 -4.65
CA ILE A 419 26.73 -14.09 -3.49
C ILE A 419 25.86 -15.21 -4.04
N GLU A 420 26.16 -16.45 -3.66
CA GLU A 420 25.31 -17.60 -4.02
C GLU A 420 23.98 -17.51 -3.25
N GLY A 421 22.87 -17.57 -3.99
CA GLY A 421 21.52 -17.54 -3.43
C GLY A 421 20.66 -18.71 -3.92
N SER A 422 19.49 -18.90 -3.32
CA SER A 422 18.58 -20.00 -3.64
C SER A 422 18.06 -19.99 -5.09
N SER A 423 17.98 -18.82 -5.72
CA SER A 423 17.57 -18.62 -7.12
C SER A 423 18.74 -18.42 -8.09
N GLY A 424 19.97 -18.68 -7.65
CA GLY A 424 21.21 -18.47 -8.41
C GLY A 424 22.07 -17.32 -7.85
N PRO A 425 23.24 -17.06 -8.46
CA PRO A 425 24.16 -16.03 -7.99
C PRO A 425 23.56 -14.63 -8.15
N LYS A 426 23.68 -13.85 -7.09
CA LYS A 426 23.34 -12.42 -7.04
C LYS A 426 24.59 -11.58 -7.23
N TYR A 427 24.48 -10.56 -8.07
CA TYR A 427 25.58 -9.63 -8.39
C TYR A 427 25.23 -8.24 -7.86
N CYS A 428 26.17 -7.59 -7.19
CA CYS A 428 26.01 -6.22 -6.69
C CYS A 428 27.28 -5.41 -6.98
N LEU A 429 27.12 -4.21 -7.53
CA LEU A 429 28.19 -3.23 -7.62
C LEU A 429 28.31 -2.47 -6.29
N GLN A 430 29.48 -2.52 -5.67
CA GLN A 430 29.72 -1.96 -4.34
C GLN A 430 29.50 -0.44 -4.31
N VAL A 431 28.73 0.00 -3.30
CA VAL A 431 28.49 1.42 -2.99
C VAL A 431 29.23 1.76 -1.70
N SER A 432 30.04 2.84 -1.73
CA SER A 432 31.26 3.02 -0.93
C SER A 432 31.10 3.17 0.58
N SER A 433 29.87 3.28 1.09
CA SER A 433 29.58 3.50 2.52
C SER A 433 29.29 2.21 3.30
N ARG A 434 29.41 1.03 2.69
CA ARG A 434 28.72 -0.18 3.19
C ARG A 434 29.56 -1.33 3.76
N SER A 435 30.90 -1.33 3.64
CA SER A 435 31.69 -2.45 4.16
C SER A 435 31.58 -2.58 5.69
N THR A 436 31.70 -1.46 6.42
CA THR A 436 31.53 -1.44 7.89
C THR A 436 30.10 -1.77 8.33
N ALA A 437 29.08 -1.33 7.58
CA ALA A 437 27.69 -1.57 7.92
C ALA A 437 27.30 -3.05 7.78
N THR A 438 27.76 -3.67 6.70
CA THR A 438 27.49 -5.08 6.40
C THR A 438 28.17 -5.99 7.42
N ASP A 439 29.39 -5.64 7.86
CA ASP A 439 30.13 -6.40 8.86
C ASP A 439 29.49 -6.30 10.26
N VAL A 440 29.04 -5.11 10.67
CA VAL A 440 28.32 -4.92 11.95
C VAL A 440 27.02 -5.74 11.96
N LEU A 441 26.26 -5.69 10.85
CA LEU A 441 25.01 -6.44 10.72
C LEU A 441 25.23 -7.96 10.61
N ALA A 442 26.26 -8.41 9.89
CA ALA A 442 26.58 -9.83 9.72
C ALA A 442 26.93 -10.52 11.03
N ASN A 443 27.55 -9.81 11.98
CA ASN A 443 27.84 -10.35 13.31
C ASN A 443 26.61 -10.32 14.23
N ALA A 444 25.68 -9.39 14.03
CA ALA A 444 24.53 -9.21 14.90
C ALA A 444 23.33 -10.10 14.52
N ILE A 445 23.19 -10.53 13.26
CA ILE A 445 22.04 -11.35 12.80
C ILE A 445 21.86 -12.67 13.55
N GLU A 446 22.92 -13.25 14.10
CA GLU A 446 22.84 -14.51 14.86
C GLU A 446 22.04 -14.37 16.16
N THR A 447 21.85 -13.16 16.68
CA THR A 447 21.07 -12.92 17.91
C THR A 447 19.56 -12.86 17.66
N VAL A 448 19.13 -12.79 16.40
CA VAL A 448 17.73 -12.62 16.01
C VAL A 448 17.05 -13.96 15.75
N THR A 449 15.98 -14.23 16.48
CA THR A 449 15.24 -15.49 16.44
C THR A 449 14.19 -15.52 15.32
N ASP A 450 13.69 -16.71 14.97
CA ASP A 450 12.58 -16.84 14.02
C ASP A 450 11.26 -16.23 14.54
N ALA A 451 11.12 -16.05 15.87
CA ALA A 451 9.98 -15.33 16.46
C ALA A 451 10.05 -13.82 16.16
N ASP A 452 11.27 -13.24 16.17
CA ASP A 452 11.49 -11.84 15.80
C ASP A 452 11.18 -11.59 14.31
N ILE A 453 11.52 -12.56 13.45
CA ILE A 453 11.13 -12.54 12.03
C ILE A 453 9.60 -12.52 11.88
N ARG A 454 8.87 -13.36 12.65
CA ARG A 454 7.39 -13.36 12.62
C ARG A 454 6.83 -12.02 13.08
N SER A 455 7.37 -11.45 14.16
CA SER A 455 6.99 -10.11 14.64
C SER A 455 7.19 -9.04 13.57
N CYS A 456 8.34 -9.09 12.88
CA CYS A 456 8.64 -8.21 11.75
C CYS A 456 7.62 -8.35 10.61
N LEU A 457 7.23 -9.57 10.23
CA LEU A 457 6.26 -9.81 9.17
C LEU A 457 4.84 -9.36 9.57
N SER A 458 4.43 -9.56 10.82
CA SER A 458 3.15 -9.04 11.33
C SER A 458 3.11 -7.51 11.33
N ARG A 459 4.24 -6.86 11.64
CA ARG A 459 4.36 -5.39 11.57
C ARG A 459 4.19 -4.89 10.14
N LEU A 460 4.83 -5.51 9.17
CA LEU A 460 4.65 -5.19 7.74
C LEU A 460 3.20 -5.41 7.28
N ALA A 461 2.51 -6.41 7.81
CA ALA A 461 1.08 -6.61 7.53
C ALA A 461 0.22 -5.48 8.11
N ALA A 462 0.52 -4.99 9.31
CA ALA A 462 -0.16 -3.85 9.93
C ALA A 462 0.12 -2.52 9.22
N GLU A 463 1.32 -2.37 8.63
CA GLU A 463 1.65 -1.23 7.77
C GLU A 463 0.86 -1.27 6.46
N LYS A 464 0.61 -2.47 5.90
CA LYS A 464 -0.11 -2.62 4.64
C LYS A 464 -1.65 -2.56 4.78
N PHE A 465 -2.20 -3.12 5.85
CA PHE A 465 -3.65 -3.29 5.99
C PHE A 465 -4.20 -2.45 7.15
N SER A 466 -5.15 -1.57 6.86
CA SER A 466 -5.70 -0.63 7.83
C SER A 466 -6.48 -1.30 8.99
N ASP A 467 -6.93 -2.53 8.80
CA ASP A 467 -7.69 -3.33 9.79
C ASP A 467 -6.80 -4.33 10.56
N VAL A 468 -5.47 -4.23 10.43
CA VAL A 468 -4.49 -5.02 11.18
C VAL A 468 -3.78 -4.14 12.22
N GLU A 469 -3.98 -4.44 13.50
CA GLU A 469 -3.34 -3.70 14.59
C GLU A 469 -1.99 -4.32 14.98
N ILE A 470 -0.97 -3.47 15.17
CA ILE A 470 0.36 -3.90 15.60
C ILE A 470 0.30 -4.55 16.98
N GLY A 471 0.85 -5.76 17.10
CA GLY A 471 0.92 -6.49 18.37
C GLY A 471 -0.39 -7.19 18.77
N SER A 472 -1.45 -7.06 17.96
CA SER A 472 -2.65 -7.86 18.15
C SER A 472 -2.45 -9.28 17.60
N ASP A 473 -2.90 -10.28 18.36
CA ASP A 473 -2.93 -11.67 17.93
C ASP A 473 -4.01 -11.93 16.87
N VAL A 474 -4.96 -10.99 16.72
CA VAL A 474 -6.14 -11.13 15.88
C VAL A 474 -6.49 -9.84 15.16
N SER A 475 -6.86 -9.95 13.88
CA SER A 475 -7.47 -8.86 13.11
C SER A 475 -8.94 -9.17 12.82
N PRO A 476 -9.87 -8.25 13.15
CA PRO A 476 -11.27 -8.40 12.78
C PRO A 476 -11.39 -8.35 11.25
N CYS A 477 -12.25 -9.20 10.69
CA CYS A 477 -12.44 -9.26 9.24
C CYS A 477 -13.93 -9.45 8.93
N ALA A 478 -14.50 -8.56 8.13
CA ALA A 478 -15.91 -8.63 7.75
C ALA A 478 -16.02 -8.76 6.23
N VAL A 479 -16.73 -9.80 5.78
CA VAL A 479 -16.93 -10.07 4.36
C VAL A 479 -18.40 -10.02 4.02
N GLU A 480 -18.73 -9.28 2.97
CA GLU A 480 -20.05 -9.29 2.36
C GLU A 480 -20.17 -10.48 1.42
N TRP A 481 -21.22 -11.29 1.61
CA TRP A 481 -21.51 -12.44 0.76
C TRP A 481 -23.02 -12.65 0.66
N ARG A 482 -23.55 -12.60 -0.58
CA ARG A 482 -24.99 -12.77 -0.86
C ARG A 482 -25.89 -11.83 -0.03
N GLY A 483 -25.45 -10.57 0.11
CA GLY A 483 -26.11 -9.54 0.91
C GLY A 483 -26.15 -9.79 2.42
N SER A 484 -25.37 -10.74 2.93
CA SER A 484 -25.12 -10.92 4.36
C SER A 484 -23.69 -10.51 4.72
N ILE A 485 -23.51 -9.90 5.89
CA ILE A 485 -22.19 -9.53 6.42
C ILE A 485 -21.75 -10.62 7.40
N ARG A 486 -20.69 -11.35 7.05
CA ARG A 486 -20.10 -12.39 7.92
C ARG A 486 -18.91 -11.84 8.68
N ARG A 487 -18.96 -11.89 10.01
CA ARG A 487 -17.89 -11.36 10.87
C ARG A 487 -16.96 -12.50 11.31
N GLY A 488 -15.75 -12.47 10.79
CA GLY A 488 -14.69 -13.39 11.13
C GLY A 488 -13.48 -12.72 11.74
N ILE A 489 -12.45 -13.52 11.90
CA ILE A 489 -11.15 -13.09 12.40
C ILE A 489 -10.01 -13.71 11.62
N VAL A 490 -8.94 -12.95 11.45
CA VAL A 490 -7.64 -13.44 11.00
C VAL A 490 -6.76 -13.59 12.23
N GLN A 491 -6.33 -14.82 12.51
CA GLN A 491 -5.59 -15.18 13.70
C GLN A 491 -4.11 -15.33 13.34
N TRP A 492 -3.28 -14.42 13.86
CA TRP A 492 -1.84 -14.34 13.57
C TRP A 492 -0.99 -15.20 14.53
N SER A 493 -1.50 -15.48 15.73
CA SER A 493 -0.83 -16.31 16.73
C SER A 493 -1.77 -17.39 17.28
N SER A 494 -1.26 -18.33 18.09
CA SER A 494 -2.03 -19.48 18.60
C SER A 494 -3.10 -19.16 19.66
N ALA A 495 -3.34 -17.88 20.00
CA ALA A 495 -4.31 -17.49 21.01
C ALA A 495 -5.76 -17.86 20.61
N SER A 496 -6.52 -18.51 21.50
CA SER A 496 -7.92 -18.86 21.20
C SER A 496 -8.84 -17.66 21.41
N HIS A 497 -9.60 -17.29 20.37
CA HIS A 497 -10.62 -16.25 20.48
C HIS A 497 -12.03 -16.83 20.22
N PRO A 498 -12.94 -16.77 21.20
CA PRO A 498 -14.32 -17.22 21.02
C PRO A 498 -15.16 -16.14 20.33
N GLY A 499 -16.13 -16.57 19.50
CA GLY A 499 -17.25 -15.72 19.08
C GLY A 499 -17.24 -15.20 17.63
N SER A 500 -16.39 -15.72 16.73
CA SER A 500 -16.43 -15.39 15.30
C SER A 500 -17.24 -16.40 14.48
N ASP A 501 -17.84 -15.94 13.36
CA ASP A 501 -18.57 -16.83 12.43
C ASP A 501 -17.61 -17.78 11.69
N TRP A 502 -16.40 -17.31 11.46
CA TRP A 502 -15.32 -18.03 10.80
C TRP A 502 -13.97 -17.48 11.27
N LYS A 503 -12.91 -18.27 11.08
CA LYS A 503 -11.54 -17.90 11.44
C LYS A 503 -10.56 -18.35 10.36
N ILE A 504 -9.64 -17.47 9.99
CA ILE A 504 -8.46 -17.79 9.18
C ILE A 504 -7.27 -17.86 10.12
N LYS A 505 -6.60 -19.01 10.18
CA LYS A 505 -5.34 -19.17 10.93
C LYS A 505 -4.16 -18.94 10.00
N VAL A 506 -3.28 -18.00 10.34
CA VAL A 506 -2.02 -17.80 9.63
C VAL A 506 -1.03 -18.88 10.03
N HIS A 507 -0.50 -19.60 9.06
CA HIS A 507 0.38 -20.74 9.27
C HIS A 507 1.70 -20.54 8.53
N TYR A 508 2.79 -20.44 9.29
CA TYR A 508 4.14 -20.30 8.74
C TYR A 508 4.73 -21.69 8.39
N SER A 509 5.66 -21.75 7.43
CA SER A 509 6.34 -23.01 7.12
C SER A 509 7.11 -23.52 8.35
N GLY A 510 6.90 -24.79 8.70
CA GLY A 510 7.48 -25.45 9.88
C GLY A 510 6.57 -25.53 11.11
N ASP A 511 5.45 -24.81 11.15
CA ASP A 511 4.45 -24.99 12.20
C ASP A 511 3.73 -26.34 12.05
N ALA A 512 3.34 -26.97 13.17
CA ALA A 512 2.57 -28.20 13.15
C ALA A 512 1.10 -27.89 12.79
N VAL A 513 0.62 -28.44 11.68
CA VAL A 513 -0.79 -28.31 11.28
C VAL A 513 -1.66 -29.08 12.26
N THR A 514 -2.22 -28.40 13.25
CA THR A 514 -3.26 -28.93 14.14
C THR A 514 -4.61 -28.42 13.65
N GLY A 515 -5.21 -29.15 12.72
CA GLY A 515 -6.54 -28.82 12.16
C GLY A 515 -7.66 -29.54 12.90
N GLU A 516 -8.62 -28.78 13.44
CA GLU A 516 -10.00 -29.26 13.53
C GLU A 516 -10.65 -29.14 12.12
N ASP A 517 -11.58 -30.03 11.77
CA ASP A 517 -12.19 -30.22 10.44
C ASP A 517 -12.92 -28.98 9.85
N SER A 518 -12.93 -27.82 10.52
CA SER A 518 -13.67 -26.61 10.12
C SER A 518 -12.81 -25.37 9.82
N ASP A 519 -11.51 -25.41 10.05
CA ASP A 519 -10.67 -24.20 10.07
C ASP A 519 -10.20 -23.81 8.65
N ILE A 520 -10.23 -22.52 8.35
CA ILE A 520 -9.60 -21.96 7.14
C ILE A 520 -8.16 -21.61 7.51
N VAL A 521 -7.19 -22.04 6.70
CA VAL A 521 -5.76 -21.85 6.98
C VAL A 521 -5.12 -21.02 5.88
N TRP A 522 -4.47 -19.93 6.25
CA TRP A 522 -3.60 -19.17 5.35
C TRP A 522 -2.18 -19.71 5.47
N ARG A 523 -1.79 -20.59 4.54
CA ARG A 523 -0.45 -21.15 4.47
C ARG A 523 0.47 -20.15 3.78
N VAL A 524 1.34 -19.55 4.58
CA VAL A 524 2.32 -18.57 4.16
C VAL A 524 3.45 -19.27 3.40
N GLY A 525 3.98 -18.62 2.36
CA GLY A 525 5.08 -19.16 1.54
C GLY A 525 6.36 -19.40 2.34
N GLU A 526 7.21 -20.31 1.86
CA GLU A 526 8.48 -20.61 2.55
C GLU A 526 9.48 -19.46 2.41
N LEU A 527 10.15 -19.13 3.52
CA LEU A 527 11.25 -18.16 3.57
C LEU A 527 12.57 -18.87 3.27
N GLY A 528 13.30 -18.37 2.28
CA GLY A 528 14.68 -18.77 2.03
C GLY A 528 15.64 -18.24 3.10
N THR A 529 16.85 -18.81 3.17
CA THR A 529 17.89 -18.38 4.11
C THR A 529 18.25 -16.91 3.96
N ASP A 530 18.47 -16.45 2.73
CA ASP A 530 18.84 -15.05 2.44
C ASP A 530 17.74 -14.06 2.85
N GLU A 531 16.48 -14.47 2.72
CA GLU A 531 15.33 -13.66 3.08
C GLU A 531 15.17 -13.57 4.59
N LYS A 532 15.37 -14.69 5.30
CA LYS A 532 15.45 -14.68 6.77
C LYS A 532 16.55 -13.72 7.22
N ASP A 533 17.74 -13.78 6.62
CA ASP A 533 18.83 -12.87 6.99
C ASP A 533 18.51 -11.40 6.67
N THR A 534 17.83 -11.15 5.56
CA THR A 534 17.35 -9.80 5.22
C THR A 534 16.37 -9.27 6.26
N LEU A 535 15.41 -10.10 6.69
CA LEU A 535 14.44 -9.75 7.74
C LEU A 535 15.12 -9.58 9.10
N ARG A 536 16.13 -10.39 9.43
CA ARG A 536 16.93 -10.23 10.66
C ARG A 536 17.70 -8.90 10.67
N ARG A 537 18.36 -8.55 9.56
CA ARG A 537 19.04 -7.25 9.42
C ARG A 537 18.06 -6.10 9.57
N PHE A 538 16.90 -6.20 8.93
CA PHE A 538 15.85 -5.19 9.05
C PHE A 538 15.37 -5.05 10.51
N TYR A 539 15.13 -6.16 11.19
CA TYR A 539 14.77 -6.18 12.61
C TYR A 539 15.83 -5.50 13.49
N LEU A 540 17.12 -5.81 13.29
CA LEU A 540 18.20 -5.16 14.05
C LEU A 540 18.28 -3.66 13.81
N LEU A 541 18.14 -3.22 12.56
CA LEU A 541 18.15 -1.81 12.21
C LEU A 541 16.99 -1.03 12.86
N GLN A 542 15.88 -1.72 13.14
CA GLN A 542 14.72 -1.14 13.80
C GLN A 542 14.87 -1.11 15.33
N ASN A 543 15.37 -2.20 15.94
CA ASN A 543 15.24 -2.44 17.37
C ASN A 543 16.58 -2.44 18.16
N ASP A 544 17.74 -2.54 17.52
CA ASP A 544 19.05 -2.57 18.20
C ASP A 544 19.75 -1.21 18.19
N GLN A 545 19.79 -0.53 19.34
CA GLN A 545 20.42 0.78 19.46
C GLN A 545 21.93 0.77 19.17
N THR A 546 22.64 -0.31 19.50
CA THR A 546 24.09 -0.42 19.29
C THR A 546 24.42 -0.50 17.80
N VAL A 547 23.64 -1.28 17.05
CA VAL A 547 23.74 -1.37 15.59
C VAL A 547 23.43 -0.01 14.96
N ARG A 548 22.39 0.67 15.44
CA ARG A 548 21.99 1.99 14.94
C ARG A 548 23.07 3.06 15.17
N ASP A 549 23.65 3.11 16.36
CA ASP A 549 24.73 4.05 16.70
C ASP A 549 25.98 3.80 15.86
N GLY A 550 26.32 2.53 15.61
CA GLY A 550 27.45 2.14 14.73
C GLY A 550 27.26 2.55 13.26
N LEU A 551 26.01 2.79 12.83
CA LEU A 551 25.63 3.13 11.47
C LEU A 551 25.30 4.61 11.26
N ALA A 552 25.44 5.48 12.26
CA ALA A 552 24.86 6.83 12.32
C ALA A 552 24.86 7.65 11.00
N ALA A 553 25.92 7.62 10.19
CA ALA A 553 25.99 8.36 8.92
C ALA A 553 25.25 7.69 7.74
N GLY A 554 24.97 6.39 7.80
CA GLY A 554 24.33 5.59 6.75
C GLY A 554 23.07 4.82 7.19
N LEU A 555 22.63 4.99 8.44
CA LEU A 555 21.52 4.25 9.03
C LEU A 555 20.23 4.42 8.25
N SER A 556 19.83 5.66 7.95
CA SER A 556 18.59 5.95 7.21
C SER A 556 18.56 5.26 5.83
N THR A 557 19.67 5.35 5.08
CA THR A 557 19.79 4.69 3.77
C THR A 557 19.66 3.18 3.90
N THR A 558 20.37 2.61 4.88
CA THR A 558 20.41 1.16 5.12
C THR A 558 19.06 0.63 5.61
N LEU A 559 18.41 1.34 6.53
CA LEU A 559 17.08 1.02 7.05
C LEU A 559 16.04 1.04 5.94
N HIS A 560 16.04 2.09 5.10
CA HIS A 560 15.10 2.19 3.98
C HIS A 560 15.28 1.05 2.97
N GLN A 561 16.52 0.66 2.68
CA GLN A 561 16.81 -0.43 1.76
C GLN A 561 16.33 -1.77 2.28
N HIS A 562 16.61 -2.04 3.56
CA HIS A 562 16.13 -3.25 4.21
C HIS A 562 14.61 -3.25 4.38
N SER A 563 13.97 -2.09 4.54
CA SER A 563 12.51 -1.94 4.52
C SER A 563 11.92 -2.34 3.16
N ILE A 564 12.44 -1.81 2.05
CA ILE A 564 12.01 -2.20 0.69
C ILE A 564 12.18 -3.70 0.49
N ALA A 565 13.33 -4.25 0.89
CA ALA A 565 13.62 -5.67 0.72
C ALA A 565 12.67 -6.54 1.57
N ALA A 566 12.42 -6.14 2.82
CA ALA A 566 11.50 -6.82 3.73
C ALA A 566 10.06 -6.79 3.19
N GLU A 567 9.61 -5.67 2.63
CA GLU A 567 8.30 -5.55 2.00
C GLU A 567 8.17 -6.47 0.78
N LYS A 568 9.17 -6.52 -0.11
CA LYS A 568 9.19 -7.44 -1.26
C LYS A 568 9.13 -8.90 -0.82
N ILE A 569 9.86 -9.26 0.25
CA ILE A 569 9.79 -10.60 0.83
C ILE A 569 8.39 -10.88 1.36
N TRP A 570 7.81 -9.94 2.12
CA TRP A 570 6.46 -10.06 2.66
C TRP A 570 5.43 -10.25 1.54
N GLN A 571 5.47 -9.43 0.48
CA GLN A 571 4.55 -9.54 -0.66
C GLN A 571 4.66 -10.92 -1.33
N ARG A 572 5.88 -11.40 -1.58
CA ARG A 572 6.08 -12.74 -2.15
C ARG A 572 5.50 -13.83 -1.25
N VAL A 573 5.76 -13.75 0.04
CA VAL A 573 5.49 -14.81 1.01
C VAL A 573 4.02 -14.86 1.40
N PHE A 574 3.38 -13.71 1.58
CA PHE A 574 1.97 -13.61 1.98
C PHE A 574 1.01 -13.51 0.80
N LEU A 575 1.41 -12.96 -0.34
CA LEU A 575 0.49 -12.76 -1.47
C LEU A 575 0.78 -13.76 -2.60
N SER A 576 1.96 -13.72 -3.19
CA SER A 576 2.24 -14.48 -4.43
C SER A 576 2.39 -15.99 -4.22
N ASN A 577 3.07 -16.41 -3.15
CA ASN A 577 3.39 -17.82 -2.90
C ASN A 577 2.53 -18.44 -1.79
N SER A 578 1.59 -17.68 -1.23
CA SER A 578 0.71 -18.19 -0.18
C SER A 578 -0.47 -18.96 -0.77
N LYS A 579 -1.13 -19.76 0.08
CA LYS A 579 -2.33 -20.49 -0.27
C LYS A 579 -3.34 -20.41 0.87
N ILE A 580 -4.61 -20.27 0.53
CA ILE A 580 -5.72 -20.45 1.47
C ILE A 580 -6.20 -21.89 1.35
N VAL A 581 -6.26 -22.60 2.47
CA VAL A 581 -6.70 -24.00 2.51
C VAL A 581 -7.97 -24.07 3.34
N ALA A 582 -9.05 -24.58 2.76
CA ALA A 582 -10.32 -24.80 3.43
C ALA A 582 -10.95 -26.10 2.93
N ASP A 583 -11.42 -26.95 3.84
CA ASP A 583 -12.07 -28.24 3.50
C ASP A 583 -11.21 -29.11 2.55
N ASN A 584 -9.89 -29.13 2.75
CA ASN A 584 -8.89 -29.81 1.90
C ASN A 584 -8.79 -29.30 0.45
N VAL A 585 -9.36 -28.15 0.13
CA VAL A 585 -9.20 -27.45 -1.15
C VAL A 585 -8.23 -26.30 -0.97
N GLU A 586 -7.29 -26.16 -1.91
CA GLU A 586 -6.36 -25.03 -1.96
C GLU A 586 -6.87 -23.95 -2.92
N TYR A 587 -6.91 -22.72 -2.43
CA TYR A 587 -7.28 -21.52 -3.16
C TYR A 587 -6.06 -20.59 -3.22
N SER A 588 -5.81 -20.00 -4.38
CA SER A 588 -4.77 -18.99 -4.56
C SER A 588 -5.38 -17.59 -4.39
N LEU A 589 -4.64 -16.68 -3.76
CA LEU A 589 -4.96 -15.26 -3.82
C LEU A 589 -4.68 -14.79 -5.25
N ALA A 590 -5.64 -14.15 -5.90
CA ALA A 590 -5.40 -13.56 -7.21
C ALA A 590 -4.43 -12.38 -7.07
N ASP A 591 -3.29 -12.42 -7.77
CA ASP A 591 -2.21 -11.42 -7.65
C ASP A 591 -2.72 -9.97 -7.73
N ASP A 592 -3.68 -9.71 -8.63
CA ASP A 592 -4.24 -8.37 -8.87
C ASP A 592 -5.16 -7.91 -7.72
N ALA A 593 -5.98 -8.81 -7.15
CA ALA A 593 -6.84 -8.49 -6.01
C ALA A 593 -6.04 -8.31 -4.72
N ALA A 594 -4.94 -9.07 -4.58
CA ALA A 594 -4.05 -8.98 -3.44
C ALA A 594 -3.17 -7.73 -3.43
N ALA A 595 -2.77 -7.25 -4.62
CA ALA A 595 -2.03 -5.99 -4.75
C ALA A 595 -2.90 -4.79 -4.31
N ALA A 596 -4.12 -4.69 -4.85
CA ALA A 596 -5.01 -3.55 -4.62
C ALA A 596 -5.74 -3.54 -3.26
N ALA A 597 -5.58 -4.56 -2.41
CA ALA A 597 -6.27 -4.64 -1.13
C ALA A 597 -5.60 -3.74 -0.07
N HIS A 598 -6.38 -2.87 0.55
CA HIS A 598 -5.97 -1.99 1.65
C HIS A 598 -6.44 -2.48 3.02
N SER A 599 -7.18 -3.59 3.05
CA SER A 599 -7.62 -4.26 4.26
C SER A 599 -7.59 -5.79 4.09
N VAL A 600 -7.42 -6.56 5.16
CA VAL A 600 -7.55 -8.02 5.10
C VAL A 600 -8.96 -8.44 4.71
N SER A 601 -9.96 -7.61 5.03
CA SER A 601 -11.34 -7.80 4.57
C SER A 601 -11.45 -7.77 3.03
N GLN A 602 -10.82 -6.79 2.38
CA GLN A 602 -10.77 -6.71 0.91
C GLN A 602 -9.98 -7.87 0.31
N LEU A 603 -8.84 -8.22 0.92
CA LEU A 603 -7.97 -9.31 0.47
C LEU A 603 -8.72 -10.65 0.40
N PHE A 604 -9.47 -10.99 1.46
CA PHE A 604 -10.09 -12.30 1.59
C PHE A 604 -11.48 -12.40 0.99
N THR A 605 -12.16 -11.29 0.71
CA THR A 605 -13.54 -11.30 0.18
C THR A 605 -13.71 -12.20 -1.06
N PRO A 606 -12.85 -12.15 -2.09
CA PRO A 606 -13.00 -12.99 -3.29
C PRO A 606 -12.91 -14.49 -2.97
N VAL A 607 -11.90 -14.89 -2.19
CA VAL A 607 -11.64 -16.31 -1.87
C VAL A 607 -12.66 -16.85 -0.87
N LEU A 608 -13.03 -16.06 0.14
CA LEU A 608 -14.03 -16.47 1.13
C LEU A 608 -15.42 -16.60 0.53
N SER A 609 -15.76 -15.78 -0.48
CA SER A 609 -17.03 -15.92 -1.20
C SER A 609 -17.17 -17.29 -1.87
N GLU A 610 -16.09 -17.82 -2.44
CA GLU A 610 -16.07 -19.16 -3.04
C GLU A 610 -16.19 -20.24 -1.94
N ILE A 611 -15.41 -20.12 -0.86
CA ILE A 611 -15.45 -21.04 0.28
C ILE A 611 -16.86 -21.09 0.90
N PHE A 612 -17.49 -19.94 1.13
CA PHE A 612 -18.84 -19.86 1.70
C PHE A 612 -19.90 -20.43 0.77
N THR A 613 -19.76 -20.25 -0.54
CA THR A 613 -20.66 -20.85 -1.54
C THR A 613 -20.62 -22.39 -1.47
N ASN A 614 -19.43 -22.97 -1.29
CA ASN A 614 -19.27 -24.41 -1.13
C ASN A 614 -19.76 -24.91 0.24
N ARG A 615 -19.54 -24.14 1.32
CA ARG A 615 -19.96 -24.52 2.69
C ARG A 615 -21.46 -24.39 2.92
N TYR A 616 -22.10 -23.39 2.32
CA TYR A 616 -23.49 -23.02 2.58
C TYR A 616 -24.30 -22.93 1.27
N PRO A 617 -24.49 -24.06 0.58
CA PRO A 617 -25.14 -24.06 -0.74
C PRO A 617 -26.60 -23.56 -0.69
N ASN A 618 -27.26 -23.66 0.46
CA ASN A 618 -28.66 -23.28 0.64
C ASN A 618 -28.83 -21.86 1.23
N HIS A 619 -27.75 -21.09 1.37
CA HIS A 619 -27.86 -19.71 1.82
C HIS A 619 -28.60 -18.87 0.76
N PRO A 620 -29.66 -18.11 1.14
CA PRO A 620 -30.39 -17.25 0.22
C PRO A 620 -29.50 -16.14 -0.34
N ASP A 621 -29.83 -15.62 -1.52
CA ASP A 621 -29.15 -14.45 -2.09
C ASP A 621 -29.98 -13.20 -1.77
N PHE A 622 -29.47 -12.37 -0.85
CA PHE A 622 -30.09 -11.10 -0.54
C PHE A 622 -29.56 -10.05 -1.50
N PHE A 623 -30.44 -9.47 -2.33
CA PHE A 623 -30.06 -8.46 -3.33
C PHE A 623 -29.48 -7.16 -2.73
N ARG A 624 -29.52 -7.00 -1.41
CA ARG A 624 -28.95 -5.87 -0.65
C ARG A 624 -28.44 -6.36 0.70
N ASN A 625 -27.62 -5.54 1.36
CA ASN A 625 -27.09 -5.83 2.69
C ASN A 625 -28.17 -5.82 3.78
N LEU A 626 -28.28 -6.93 4.52
CA LEU A 626 -29.13 -7.06 5.69
C LEU A 626 -28.38 -6.59 6.96
N GLY A 627 -28.73 -5.40 7.47
CA GLY A 627 -28.24 -4.87 8.73
C GLY A 627 -29.26 -4.97 9.87
N GLU A 628 -28.80 -4.65 11.09
CA GLU A 628 -29.67 -4.67 12.29
C GLU A 628 -30.87 -3.72 12.17
N LYS A 629 -30.73 -2.59 11.48
CA LYS A 629 -31.80 -1.61 11.27
C LYS A 629 -32.88 -2.15 10.35
N GLU A 630 -32.48 -2.76 9.24
CA GLU A 630 -33.36 -3.39 8.26
C GLU A 630 -34.13 -4.55 8.92
N THR A 631 -33.43 -5.41 9.66
CA THR A 631 -34.03 -6.50 10.43
C THR A 631 -35.03 -5.97 11.46
N ALA A 632 -34.67 -4.96 12.26
CA ALA A 632 -35.56 -4.38 13.27
C ALA A 632 -36.81 -3.75 12.64
N LYS A 633 -36.67 -3.06 11.51
CA LYS A 633 -37.80 -2.48 10.77
C LYS A 633 -38.71 -3.56 10.21
N LEU A 634 -38.14 -4.62 9.62
CA LEU A 634 -38.92 -5.76 9.12
C LEU A 634 -39.71 -6.43 10.24
N ILE A 635 -39.09 -6.67 11.40
CA ILE A 635 -39.76 -7.24 12.59
C ILE A 635 -40.89 -6.34 13.09
N ALA A 636 -40.63 -5.04 13.25
CA ALA A 636 -41.57 -4.11 13.86
C ALA A 636 -42.75 -3.73 12.93
N GLU A 637 -42.52 -3.68 11.62
CA GLU A 637 -43.50 -3.16 10.66
C GLU A 637 -44.10 -4.22 9.72
N PHE A 638 -43.39 -5.31 9.40
CA PHE A 638 -43.90 -6.37 8.50
C PHE A 638 -44.54 -7.53 9.27
N PHE A 639 -43.87 -8.02 10.31
CA PHE A 639 -44.35 -9.17 11.09
C PHE A 639 -45.24 -8.78 12.29
N SER A 640 -45.42 -7.48 12.55
CA SER A 640 -46.31 -7.01 13.61
C SER A 640 -47.77 -6.96 13.13
N PRO A 641 -48.75 -7.43 13.94
CA PRO A 641 -50.18 -7.34 13.61
C PRO A 641 -50.69 -5.90 13.40
N SER A 642 -49.98 -4.91 13.94
CA SER A 642 -50.29 -3.47 13.84
C SER A 642 -49.38 -2.73 12.85
N GLY A 643 -48.57 -3.45 12.09
CA GLY A 643 -47.58 -2.92 11.18
C GLY A 643 -48.17 -2.02 10.09
N THR A 644 -47.48 -0.93 9.75
CA THR A 644 -47.83 -0.10 8.60
C THR A 644 -47.14 -0.66 7.36
N ASN A 645 -47.94 -1.12 6.40
CA ASN A 645 -47.42 -1.77 5.19
C ASN A 645 -46.91 -0.74 4.17
N SER A 646 -45.88 0.01 4.57
CA SER A 646 -45.27 1.06 3.76
C SER A 646 -44.50 0.47 2.57
N GLY A 647 -44.31 1.28 1.51
CA GLY A 647 -43.55 0.83 0.33
C GLY A 647 -42.12 0.41 0.66
N ASP A 648 -41.49 1.04 1.66
CA ASP A 648 -40.17 0.66 2.13
C ASP A 648 -40.15 -0.73 2.76
N VAL A 649 -41.17 -1.07 3.56
CA VAL A 649 -41.29 -2.37 4.22
C VAL A 649 -41.57 -3.48 3.21
N GLN A 650 -42.39 -3.20 2.20
CA GLN A 650 -42.60 -4.11 1.07
C GLN A 650 -41.31 -4.38 0.30
N ASN A 651 -40.51 -3.34 0.04
CA ASN A 651 -39.19 -3.53 -0.56
C ASN A 651 -38.25 -4.37 0.32
N LEU A 652 -38.27 -4.18 1.64
CA LEU A 652 -37.52 -5.02 2.58
C LEU A 652 -38.04 -6.48 2.59
N ALA A 653 -39.34 -6.69 2.49
CA ALA A 653 -39.94 -8.02 2.42
C ALA A 653 -39.52 -8.76 1.14
N VAL A 654 -39.55 -8.09 -0.02
CA VAL A 654 -39.05 -8.64 -1.30
C VAL A 654 -37.56 -8.98 -1.19
N THR A 655 -36.78 -8.11 -0.54
CA THR A 655 -35.32 -8.29 -0.48
C THR A 655 -34.91 -9.39 0.50
N PHE A 656 -35.64 -9.59 1.59
CA PHE A 656 -35.19 -10.43 2.73
C PHE A 656 -36.19 -11.51 3.15
N ALA A 657 -37.50 -11.22 3.22
CA ALA A 657 -38.50 -12.17 3.68
C ALA A 657 -38.85 -13.21 2.60
N GLU A 658 -38.95 -12.79 1.34
CA GLU A 658 -39.25 -13.66 0.21
C GLU A 658 -38.13 -14.69 -0.07
N PRO A 659 -36.82 -14.33 -0.11
CA PRO A 659 -35.75 -15.32 -0.29
C PRO A 659 -35.66 -16.36 0.84
N LEU A 660 -36.13 -16.00 2.05
CA LEU A 660 -36.22 -16.92 3.19
C LEU A 660 -37.51 -17.77 3.16
N GLY A 661 -38.43 -17.49 2.24
CA GLY A 661 -39.73 -18.15 2.16
C GLY A 661 -40.67 -17.78 3.31
N LEU A 662 -40.51 -16.61 3.93
CA LEU A 662 -41.30 -16.16 5.09
C LEU A 662 -42.53 -15.31 4.70
N SER A 663 -42.71 -15.04 3.41
CA SER A 663 -43.82 -14.23 2.90
C SER A 663 -44.44 -14.85 1.66
N SER A 664 -45.70 -14.50 1.39
CA SER A 664 -46.43 -14.83 0.16
C SER A 664 -47.14 -13.60 -0.38
N GLU A 665 -47.35 -13.56 -1.70
CA GLU A 665 -48.09 -12.48 -2.34
C GLU A 665 -49.61 -12.63 -2.11
N GLU A 666 -50.21 -11.64 -1.47
CA GLU A 666 -51.66 -11.54 -1.25
C GLU A 666 -52.16 -10.18 -1.73
N GLY A 667 -53.05 -10.17 -2.73
CA GLY A 667 -53.67 -8.93 -3.21
C GLY A 667 -52.70 -7.91 -3.83
N GLY A 668 -51.56 -8.35 -4.35
CA GLY A 668 -50.54 -7.49 -4.98
C GLY A 668 -49.54 -6.86 -4.00
N ALA A 669 -49.51 -7.33 -2.75
CA ALA A 669 -48.48 -7.00 -1.76
C ALA A 669 -48.00 -8.29 -1.07
N LEU A 670 -46.78 -8.29 -0.54
CA LEU A 670 -46.29 -9.39 0.29
C LEU A 670 -46.95 -9.32 1.67
N ALA A 671 -47.38 -10.47 2.17
CA ALA A 671 -47.87 -10.68 3.53
C ALA A 671 -47.04 -11.78 4.21
N PRO A 672 -46.84 -11.72 5.54
CA PRO A 672 -46.17 -12.77 6.28
C PRO A 672 -46.98 -14.07 6.25
N LEU A 673 -46.30 -15.21 6.14
CA LEU A 673 -46.95 -16.53 6.16
C LEU A 673 -47.63 -16.81 7.49
N SER A 674 -48.73 -17.56 7.44
CA SER A 674 -49.39 -18.06 8.65
C SER A 674 -48.52 -19.09 9.39
N ALA A 675 -48.78 -19.28 10.68
CA ALA A 675 -48.05 -20.25 11.51
C ALA A 675 -48.10 -21.70 10.96
N GLU A 676 -49.19 -22.07 10.27
CA GLU A 676 -49.30 -23.39 9.63
C GLU A 676 -48.39 -23.50 8.42
N GLN A 677 -48.34 -22.46 7.58
CA GLN A 677 -47.48 -22.41 6.38
C GLN A 677 -45.99 -22.34 6.75
N LEU A 678 -45.63 -21.64 7.84
CA LEU A 678 -44.25 -21.54 8.30
C LEU A 678 -43.62 -22.89 8.61
N ARG A 679 -44.40 -23.89 9.06
CA ARG A 679 -43.89 -25.24 9.35
C ARG A 679 -43.33 -25.97 8.13
N ASP A 680 -43.75 -25.56 6.94
CA ASP A 680 -43.32 -26.16 5.69
C ASP A 680 -42.14 -25.44 5.04
N VAL A 681 -41.75 -24.28 5.57
CA VAL A 681 -40.65 -23.48 5.05
C VAL A 681 -39.31 -24.16 5.40
N PRO A 682 -38.40 -24.39 4.42
CA PRO A 682 -37.15 -25.09 4.65
C PRO A 682 -36.27 -24.49 5.75
N VAL A 683 -36.22 -23.15 5.85
CA VAL A 683 -35.42 -22.46 6.87
C VAL A 683 -35.99 -22.65 8.28
N VAL A 684 -37.32 -22.63 8.42
CA VAL A 684 -38.03 -22.89 9.68
C VAL A 684 -37.83 -24.34 10.09
N ARG A 685 -38.00 -25.28 9.15
CA ARG A 685 -37.69 -26.69 9.41
C ARG A 685 -36.27 -26.88 9.87
N ALA A 686 -35.27 -26.26 9.24
CA ALA A 686 -33.89 -26.39 9.69
C ALA A 686 -33.64 -25.82 11.11
N ALA A 687 -34.37 -24.79 11.52
CA ALA A 687 -34.33 -24.27 12.88
C ALA A 687 -34.89 -25.29 13.90
N PHE A 688 -36.01 -25.94 13.59
CA PHE A 688 -36.80 -26.73 14.55
C PHE A 688 -36.75 -28.25 14.39
N ASP A 689 -36.29 -28.78 13.25
CA ASP A 689 -36.21 -30.22 13.00
C ASP A 689 -35.07 -30.87 13.82
N GLY A 690 -35.34 -32.08 14.31
CA GLY A 690 -34.41 -32.93 15.05
C GLY A 690 -34.71 -33.06 16.54
N THR A 691 -35.31 -34.19 16.94
CA THR A 691 -35.45 -34.69 18.33
C THR A 691 -35.95 -33.69 19.40
N MET A 692 -36.65 -32.63 19.00
CA MET A 692 -37.15 -31.62 19.92
C MET A 692 -38.61 -31.94 20.30
N PRO A 693 -38.97 -31.93 21.59
CA PRO A 693 -40.37 -32.07 22.01
C PRO A 693 -41.18 -30.83 21.59
N LEU A 694 -42.38 -31.06 21.06
CA LEU A 694 -43.28 -30.04 20.51
C LEU A 694 -43.68 -28.92 21.50
N ASP A 695 -43.47 -29.12 22.81
CA ASP A 695 -43.87 -28.21 23.90
C ASP A 695 -42.68 -27.64 24.71
N GLY A 696 -41.47 -27.64 24.15
CA GLY A 696 -40.26 -27.15 24.82
C GLY A 696 -40.01 -25.64 24.68
N VAL A 697 -39.48 -25.01 25.73
CA VAL A 697 -38.89 -23.67 25.64
C VAL A 697 -37.51 -23.79 25.01
N PHE A 698 -37.28 -23.15 23.86
CA PHE A 698 -36.00 -23.19 23.15
C PHE A 698 -35.18 -21.92 23.41
N SER A 699 -33.87 -22.09 23.52
CA SER A 699 -32.96 -20.95 23.53
C SER A 699 -32.78 -20.41 22.11
N LEU A 700 -32.92 -19.10 21.94
CA LEU A 700 -32.58 -18.42 20.68
C LEU A 700 -31.15 -18.70 20.23
N ALA A 701 -30.23 -18.96 21.18
CA ALA A 701 -28.86 -19.33 20.86
C ALA A 701 -28.75 -20.69 20.16
N ASP A 702 -29.60 -21.66 20.52
CA ASP A 702 -29.60 -23.00 19.90
C ASP A 702 -30.18 -22.95 18.48
N ILE A 703 -31.24 -22.16 18.29
CA ILE A 703 -31.84 -21.90 16.96
C ILE A 703 -30.82 -21.19 16.07
N ALA A 704 -30.20 -20.11 16.55
CA ALA A 704 -29.17 -19.39 15.80
C ALA A 704 -27.99 -20.29 15.44
N LYS A 705 -27.56 -21.17 16.35
CA LYS A 705 -26.49 -22.14 16.09
C LYS A 705 -26.85 -23.12 14.97
N ARG A 706 -28.11 -23.59 14.93
CA ARG A 706 -28.60 -24.49 13.86
C ARG A 706 -28.68 -23.78 12.52
N LEU A 707 -29.21 -22.56 12.49
CA LEU A 707 -29.33 -21.78 11.26
C LEU A 707 -27.98 -21.35 10.69
N ASN A 708 -26.98 -21.11 11.55
CA ASN A 708 -25.60 -20.83 11.13
C ASN A 708 -24.85 -22.11 10.67
N ALA A 709 -25.36 -23.30 10.97
CA ALA A 709 -24.75 -24.55 10.52
C ALA A 709 -24.99 -24.81 9.03
N ARG A 710 -24.18 -25.72 8.45
CA ARG A 710 -24.41 -26.22 7.09
C ARG A 710 -25.77 -26.94 7.02
N PRO A 711 -26.53 -26.80 5.92
CA PRO A 711 -26.17 -26.13 4.66
C PRO A 711 -26.61 -24.66 4.54
N LEU A 712 -27.21 -24.06 5.57
CA LEU A 712 -27.84 -22.73 5.49
C LEU A 712 -26.85 -21.59 5.75
N GLY A 713 -26.15 -21.60 6.88
CA GLY A 713 -25.17 -20.57 7.22
C GLY A 713 -25.73 -19.18 7.52
N LEU A 714 -26.95 -19.01 8.00
CA LEU A 714 -27.51 -17.67 8.23
C LEU A 714 -26.74 -16.87 9.30
N THR A 715 -26.48 -15.60 9.00
CA THR A 715 -25.83 -14.66 9.92
C THR A 715 -26.77 -14.26 11.06
N ARG A 716 -26.21 -13.63 12.10
CA ARG A 716 -26.98 -13.17 13.27
C ARG A 716 -28.12 -12.23 12.89
N GLU A 717 -27.86 -11.29 11.98
CA GLU A 717 -28.84 -10.32 11.49
C GLU A 717 -29.98 -11.02 10.72
N ALA A 718 -29.63 -12.05 9.95
CA ALA A 718 -30.58 -12.91 9.26
C ALA A 718 -31.35 -13.83 10.20
N ASN A 719 -30.91 -14.05 11.45
CA ASN A 719 -31.65 -14.85 12.45
C ASN A 719 -32.63 -14.03 13.29
N GLY A 720 -32.68 -12.69 13.14
CA GLY A 720 -33.48 -11.82 14.03
C GLY A 720 -34.97 -12.15 14.09
N TRP A 721 -35.54 -12.70 13.01
CA TRP A 721 -36.93 -13.15 12.95
C TRP A 721 -37.21 -14.41 13.77
N CYS A 722 -36.20 -15.14 14.24
CA CYS A 722 -36.38 -16.31 15.11
C CYS A 722 -37.02 -15.94 16.46
N SER A 723 -36.96 -14.68 16.88
CA SER A 723 -37.66 -14.19 18.08
C SER A 723 -39.18 -14.09 17.91
N LEU A 724 -39.68 -14.14 16.67
CA LEU A 724 -41.09 -14.06 16.31
C LEU A 724 -41.76 -15.43 16.10
N LEU A 725 -40.95 -16.47 15.85
CA LEU A 725 -41.39 -17.87 15.76
C LEU A 725 -41.54 -18.48 17.16
#